data_AF-A0A7S1YLX7-F1
#
_entry.id   AF-A0A7S1YLX7-F1
#
_cell.length_a   1.000
_cell.length_b   1.000
_cell.length_c   1.000
_cell.angle_alpha   90.00
_cell.angle_beta   90.00
_cell.angle_gamma   90.00
#
_symmetry.space_group_name_H-M   'P 1'
#
loop_
_entity.id
_entity.type
_entity.pdbx_description
1 polymer ?
#
loop_
_entity_poly.entity_id
_entity_poly.type
_entity_poly.pdbx_seq_one_letter_code
_entity_poly.pdbx_strand_id
1 'polypeptide(L)'
;MASPAVAKIADPLVRRVVAEMDAEHTNRNLMARAKRNGTTKIMPAIRARMEPLAVSFVMENPLGVAIKIQEIQLVARLQDGKSVCTNEDAIEIRTGPPPPVKEWTFQSSTNTFFAPMFARRSPEGGTEAKGSWTADPLKPAFVVTQRNLTLKPGSKERISLSICPLERGELEILGVRCKLFDNIWVFHPFKLQGPLLQNNRENKANRARAKPVLLKSRIEQDMPRLTVSLVSTRYSPTEDESTASTLHGQVSKWNLRVCNIGTATASNLVLKTNVPWINIPTGRRRMSEDDATSTCIGPSGTLLKLGRAYERLEAGETMEIPVQIKTTSSIMGQEKKEDLYMLYRYEFDEPSTGATKQRWLREMVEVRVSPAVSLTATLMPSFWAKSEHIVSVEATNHIRGKLVLDKLSIASRDYRLEKIADQGTTLRGSTVAMVDYNERVSMHYRLIATPPPDADEDRPYNKCIISECPFQEGLSDRAKDSIRSEVTDFLCLESAATRFEKALQAHKYELARAAASNDEEPRHVSQIRRANTSMSGSGEDGRRSRSVIHPTSVARLCPVDTSKSKVDLICTWNAPNELNPEDVDVTGQNHVTGLSIRPLDGKTRKGCPITITCQHAATKTHNFAMSGPAHVPLEITVRNRLVEASVEFEFSVERPKTFEFIGAECFTWEMEGGEELTIPLTAVIPTPGMYNLQHVRLVVTRDNGQKVSYLFPLQWLVQVDNGEGR
;
A
#
# COMPACT_ATOMS: atom_id res chain seq x y z
N MET A 1 11.80 6.91 25.97
CA MET A 1 10.45 6.73 26.57
C MET A 1 9.44 6.87 25.44
N ALA A 2 8.54 5.90 25.25
CA ALA A 2 7.50 5.99 24.23
C ALA A 2 6.44 7.02 24.66
N SER A 3 5.85 7.75 23.71
CA SER A 3 4.79 8.71 24.03
C SER A 3 3.54 7.98 24.57
N PRO A 4 2.75 8.58 25.49
CA PRO A 4 1.49 7.99 25.95
C PRO A 4 0.52 7.66 24.81
N ALA A 5 0.61 8.40 23.69
CA ALA A 5 -0.15 8.13 22.48
C ALA A 5 0.23 6.81 21.79
N VAL A 6 1.50 6.41 21.84
CA VAL A 6 1.95 5.10 21.30
C VAL A 6 1.39 3.94 22.12
N ALA A 7 1.29 4.09 23.45
CA ALA A 7 0.80 3.03 24.33
C ALA A 7 -0.65 2.60 24.02
N LYS A 8 -1.46 3.48 23.43
CA LYS A 8 -2.85 3.20 23.01
C LYS A 8 -2.96 2.29 21.78
N ILE A 9 -1.88 2.08 21.03
CA ILE A 9 -1.89 1.21 19.85
C ILE A 9 -1.94 -0.24 20.32
N ALA A 10 -3.04 -0.95 20.07
CA ALA A 10 -3.24 -2.32 20.56
C ALA A 10 -2.24 -3.34 19.97
N ASP A 11 -1.90 -3.20 18.69
CA ASP A 11 -0.99 -4.13 18.01
C ASP A 11 0.48 -3.84 18.36
N PRO A 12 1.22 -4.80 18.94
CA PRO A 12 2.59 -4.59 19.41
C PRO A 12 3.59 -4.33 18.26
N LEU A 13 3.38 -4.90 17.08
CA LEU A 13 4.27 -4.70 15.93
C LEU A 13 4.04 -3.31 15.32
N VAL A 14 2.78 -2.90 15.18
CA VAL A 14 2.44 -1.53 14.75
C VAL A 14 2.99 -0.53 15.77
N ARG A 15 2.78 -0.78 17.06
CA ARG A 15 3.25 0.07 18.17
C ARG A 15 4.77 0.27 18.10
N ARG A 16 5.53 -0.81 17.90
CA ARG A 16 6.99 -0.75 17.77
C ARG A 16 7.42 0.14 16.61
N VAL A 17 6.86 -0.07 15.42
CA VAL A 17 7.22 0.72 14.23
C VAL A 17 6.88 2.19 14.39
N VAL A 18 5.70 2.51 14.95
CA VAL A 18 5.31 3.90 15.22
C VAL A 18 6.23 4.55 16.25
N ALA A 19 6.64 3.82 17.29
CA ALA A 19 7.62 4.32 18.27
C ALA A 19 8.99 4.63 17.64
N GLU A 20 9.46 3.78 16.72
CA GLU A 20 10.69 3.99 15.95
C GLU A 20 10.56 5.24 15.04
N MET A 21 9.40 5.43 14.40
CA MET A 21 9.11 6.63 13.61
C MET A 21 9.12 7.91 14.47
N ASP A 22 8.51 7.88 15.65
CA ASP A 22 8.51 9.01 16.60
C ASP A 22 9.94 9.34 17.08
N ALA A 23 10.72 8.31 17.40
CA ALA A 23 12.11 8.46 17.81
C ALA A 23 12.96 9.08 16.68
N GLU A 24 12.77 8.61 15.45
CA GLU A 24 13.47 9.15 14.28
C GLU A 24 13.04 10.60 13.99
N HIS A 25 11.73 10.90 14.07
CA HIS A 25 11.22 12.25 13.89
C HIS A 25 11.79 13.21 14.94
N THR A 26 11.85 12.77 16.20
CA THR A 26 12.46 13.53 17.30
C THR A 26 13.96 13.75 17.05
N ASN A 27 14.69 12.71 16.62
CA ASN A 27 16.10 12.83 16.29
C ASN A 27 16.34 13.79 15.11
N ARG A 28 15.52 13.73 14.05
CA ARG A 28 15.57 14.69 12.94
C ARG A 28 15.31 16.11 13.40
N ASN A 29 14.35 16.31 14.30
CA ASN A 29 14.07 17.63 14.88
C ASN A 29 15.22 18.14 15.75
N LEU A 30 15.85 17.28 16.55
CA LEU A 30 17.06 17.60 17.33
C LEU A 30 18.22 17.94 16.41
N MET A 31 18.46 17.16 15.35
CA MET A 31 19.48 17.46 14.35
C MET A 31 19.18 18.75 13.59
N ALA A 32 17.91 19.04 13.27
CA ALA A 32 17.51 20.29 12.63
C ALA A 32 17.73 21.50 13.56
N ARG A 33 17.49 21.35 14.86
CA ARG A 33 17.81 22.37 15.88
C ARG A 33 19.33 22.53 16.04
N ALA A 34 20.08 21.44 16.09
CA ALA A 34 21.55 21.48 16.13
C ALA A 34 22.13 22.15 14.87
N LYS A 35 21.55 21.90 13.68
CA LYS A 35 21.89 22.58 12.42
C LYS A 35 21.67 24.09 12.46
N ARG A 36 20.72 24.59 13.26
CA ARG A 36 20.52 26.04 13.44
C ARG A 36 21.59 26.67 14.32
N ASN A 37 22.21 25.88 15.21
CA ASN A 37 23.15 26.38 16.22
C ASN A 37 24.63 26.09 15.88
N GLY A 38 24.93 25.24 14.90
CA GLY A 38 26.29 24.87 14.51
C GLY A 38 26.57 25.04 13.02
N THR A 39 27.78 25.48 12.69
CA THR A 39 28.38 25.45 11.35
C THR A 39 28.45 24.02 10.81
N THR A 40 27.35 23.47 10.29
CA THR A 40 27.41 22.18 9.62
C THR A 40 28.20 22.31 8.32
N LYS A 41 29.38 21.68 8.30
CA LYS A 41 30.10 21.38 7.06
C LYS A 41 29.17 20.51 6.21
N ILE A 42 28.70 21.05 5.09
CA ILE A 42 28.06 20.24 4.05
C ILE A 42 29.12 19.23 3.60
N MET A 43 28.88 17.95 3.86
CA MET A 43 29.83 16.91 3.46
C MET A 43 29.67 16.62 1.96
N PRO A 44 30.77 16.37 1.24
CA PRO A 44 30.72 15.95 -0.15
C PRO A 44 30.02 14.61 -0.30
N ALA A 45 29.44 14.38 -1.48
CA ALA A 45 28.80 13.10 -1.78
C ALA A 45 29.85 11.98 -1.75
N ILE A 46 29.54 10.88 -1.07
CA ILE A 46 30.41 9.69 -1.06
C ILE A 46 30.13 8.87 -2.33
N ARG A 47 31.18 8.50 -3.06
CA ARG A 47 31.13 7.81 -4.35
C ARG A 47 32.14 6.67 -4.39
N ALA A 48 31.85 5.64 -5.19
CA ALA A 48 32.76 4.51 -5.31
C ALA A 48 33.91 4.83 -6.25
N ARG A 49 35.05 4.19 -6.04
CA ARG A 49 36.05 4.04 -7.09
C ARG A 49 35.42 3.34 -8.29
N MET A 50 35.81 3.75 -9.49
CA MET A 50 35.27 3.29 -10.77
C MET A 50 33.77 3.63 -10.99
N GLU A 51 33.19 4.57 -10.22
CA GLU A 51 31.84 5.09 -10.46
C GLU A 51 31.89 6.34 -11.34
N PRO A 52 31.40 6.28 -12.60
CA PRO A 52 31.36 7.45 -13.46
C PRO A 52 30.39 8.51 -12.94
N LEU A 53 30.82 9.75 -13.02
CA LEU A 53 30.11 10.95 -12.63
C LEU A 53 29.87 11.81 -13.86
N ALA A 54 28.61 12.07 -14.19
CA ALA A 54 28.25 12.95 -15.30
C ALA A 54 28.01 14.38 -14.81
N VAL A 55 28.53 15.37 -15.54
CA VAL A 55 28.29 16.79 -15.36
C VAL A 55 27.63 17.32 -16.61
N SER A 56 26.41 17.83 -16.47
CA SER A 56 25.71 18.53 -17.55
C SER A 56 25.82 20.05 -17.37
N PHE A 57 26.17 20.76 -18.43
CA PHE A 57 26.26 22.22 -18.46
C PHE A 57 25.82 22.75 -19.83
N VAL A 58 25.58 24.06 -19.92
CA VAL A 58 25.21 24.72 -21.17
C VAL A 58 26.40 25.54 -21.64
N MET A 59 26.84 25.31 -22.88
CA MET A 59 27.79 26.18 -23.56
C MET A 59 27.04 27.15 -24.47
N GLU A 60 27.50 28.40 -24.49
CA GLU A 60 26.96 29.46 -25.33
C GLU A 60 28.07 29.96 -26.26
N ASN A 61 27.74 30.12 -27.54
CA ASN A 61 28.61 30.80 -28.49
C ASN A 61 28.18 32.27 -28.63
N PRO A 62 28.89 33.22 -28.01
CA PRO A 62 28.55 34.64 -28.11
C PRO A 62 29.02 35.28 -29.42
N LEU A 63 29.79 34.56 -30.25
CA LEU A 63 30.35 35.11 -31.50
C LEU A 63 29.32 35.05 -32.63
N GLY A 64 29.46 35.99 -33.57
CA GLY A 64 28.69 36.01 -34.82
C GLY A 64 29.10 34.95 -35.85
N VAL A 65 30.00 34.03 -35.50
CA VAL A 65 30.53 32.97 -36.37
C VAL A 65 30.41 31.61 -35.69
N ALA A 66 30.29 30.54 -36.49
CA ALA A 66 30.28 29.19 -35.96
C ALA A 66 31.67 28.82 -35.41
N ILE A 67 31.70 28.19 -34.24
CA ILE A 67 32.96 27.78 -33.59
C ILE A 67 33.02 26.26 -33.55
N LYS A 68 34.06 25.70 -34.15
CA LYS A 68 34.42 24.28 -33.98
C LYS A 68 35.19 24.12 -32.68
N ILE A 69 34.65 23.32 -31.78
CA ILE A 69 35.19 23.02 -30.46
C ILE A 69 35.54 21.52 -30.43
N GLN A 70 36.81 21.21 -30.25
CA GLN A 70 37.29 19.84 -30.20
C GLN A 70 37.74 19.45 -28.77
N GLU A 71 37.81 18.15 -28.51
CA GLU A 71 38.40 17.56 -27.30
C GLU A 71 37.86 18.16 -25.98
N ILE A 72 36.55 18.43 -25.94
CA ILE A 72 35.89 18.97 -24.75
C ILE A 72 35.93 17.91 -23.65
N GLN A 73 36.52 18.25 -22.50
CA GLN A 73 36.69 17.34 -21.36
C GLN A 73 36.57 18.07 -20.02
N LEU A 74 36.29 17.32 -18.95
CA LEU A 74 36.27 17.87 -17.59
C LEU A 74 37.68 18.10 -17.06
N VAL A 75 37.82 19.18 -16.29
CA VAL A 75 39.03 19.48 -15.50
C VAL A 75 38.72 19.20 -14.04
N ALA A 76 39.56 18.41 -13.39
CA ALA A 76 39.37 17.95 -12.03
C ALA A 76 40.68 17.83 -11.25
N ARG A 77 40.53 17.65 -9.95
CA ARG A 77 41.60 17.40 -8.98
C ARG A 77 41.16 16.27 -8.06
N LEU A 78 42.01 15.28 -7.84
CA LEU A 78 41.80 14.18 -6.89
C LEU A 78 42.92 14.20 -5.86
N GLN A 79 42.58 14.24 -4.57
CA GLN A 79 43.54 14.30 -3.46
C GLN A 79 43.37 13.11 -2.51
N ASP A 80 44.40 12.28 -2.35
CA ASP A 80 44.38 11.07 -1.49
C ASP A 80 45.19 11.26 -0.18
N GLY A 81 45.23 12.49 0.34
CA GLY A 81 45.99 12.89 1.53
C GLY A 81 47.52 12.93 1.34
N LYS A 82 48.09 12.00 0.57
CA LYS A 82 49.54 11.91 0.27
C LYS A 82 49.93 12.45 -1.10
N SER A 83 49.02 12.36 -2.07
CA SER A 83 49.26 12.78 -3.45
C SER A 83 48.11 13.63 -3.95
N VAL A 84 48.41 14.47 -4.95
CA VAL A 84 47.41 15.24 -5.68
C VAL A 84 47.56 14.91 -7.15
N CYS A 85 46.47 14.45 -7.77
CA CYS A 85 46.38 14.31 -9.22
C CYS A 85 45.47 15.40 -9.77
N THR A 86 45.86 16.04 -10.86
CA THR A 86 45.01 17.03 -11.53
C THR A 86 45.32 17.06 -13.01
N ASN A 87 44.39 17.61 -13.79
CA ASN A 87 44.62 17.98 -15.17
C ASN A 87 44.48 19.49 -15.39
N GLU A 88 44.64 20.33 -14.36
CA GLU A 88 44.39 21.79 -14.43
C GLU A 88 45.41 22.60 -15.24
N ASP A 89 46.72 22.34 -15.11
CA ASP A 89 47.73 23.00 -15.96
C ASP A 89 48.62 22.00 -16.69
N ALA A 90 49.15 22.44 -17.83
CA ALA A 90 50.18 21.72 -18.58
C ALA A 90 51.54 21.78 -17.88
N ILE A 91 52.32 20.70 -17.93
CA ILE A 91 53.74 20.69 -17.55
C ILE A 91 54.61 20.69 -18.81
N GLU A 92 54.29 19.83 -19.78
CA GLU A 92 54.96 19.75 -21.07
C GLU A 92 53.92 19.57 -22.18
N ILE A 93 54.01 20.38 -23.23
CA ILE A 93 53.34 20.12 -24.50
C ILE A 93 54.28 19.20 -25.28
N ARG A 94 54.05 17.89 -25.21
CA ARG A 94 54.85 16.92 -25.96
C ARG A 94 54.65 17.15 -27.45
N THR A 95 55.73 17.41 -28.18
CA THR A 95 55.76 17.58 -29.65
C THR A 95 55.95 16.25 -30.41
N GLY A 96 55.90 15.11 -29.72
CA GLY A 96 56.03 13.78 -30.32
C GLY A 96 54.70 13.15 -30.73
N PRO A 97 54.72 12.02 -31.48
CA PRO A 97 53.53 11.27 -31.83
C PRO A 97 52.75 10.88 -30.57
N PRO A 98 51.40 10.98 -30.57
CA PRO A 98 50.60 10.71 -29.40
C PRO A 98 50.82 9.25 -28.96
N PRO A 99 51.04 9.00 -27.66
CA PRO A 99 51.09 7.63 -27.16
C PRO A 99 49.77 6.90 -27.47
N PRO A 100 49.79 5.56 -27.60
CA PRO A 100 48.57 4.80 -27.85
C PRO A 100 47.53 5.14 -26.79
N VAL A 101 46.36 5.58 -27.26
CA VAL A 101 45.25 6.00 -26.41
C VAL A 101 44.65 4.75 -25.79
N LYS A 102 44.94 4.52 -24.50
CA LYS A 102 44.24 3.49 -23.74
C LYS A 102 42.79 3.95 -23.54
N GLU A 103 41.85 3.06 -23.82
CA GLU A 103 40.43 3.29 -23.60
C GLU A 103 39.96 2.57 -22.35
N TRP A 104 39.05 3.19 -21.61
CA TRP A 104 38.42 2.60 -20.44
C TRP A 104 36.90 2.55 -20.64
N THR A 105 36.31 1.42 -20.31
CA THR A 105 34.86 1.22 -20.26
C THR A 105 34.48 0.77 -18.84
N PHE A 106 33.27 1.12 -18.41
CA PHE A 106 32.79 0.81 -17.06
C PHE A 106 31.38 0.23 -17.17
N GLN A 107 31.05 -0.79 -16.39
CA GLN A 107 29.72 -1.43 -16.43
C GLN A 107 28.57 -0.44 -16.18
N SER A 108 28.82 0.62 -15.42
CA SER A 108 27.83 1.64 -15.08
C SER A 108 27.68 2.77 -16.11
N SER A 109 28.38 2.71 -17.25
CA SER A 109 28.33 3.74 -18.31
C SER A 109 28.57 3.16 -19.69
N THR A 110 27.75 3.55 -20.67
CA THR A 110 27.98 3.25 -22.10
C THR A 110 29.08 4.10 -22.74
N ASN A 111 29.55 5.15 -22.07
CA ASN A 111 30.60 6.02 -22.59
C ASN A 111 31.99 5.37 -22.55
N THR A 112 32.81 5.69 -23.54
CA THR A 112 34.26 5.43 -23.54
C THR A 112 34.99 6.57 -22.82
N PHE A 113 35.95 6.21 -21.98
CA PHE A 113 36.76 7.15 -21.21
C PHE A 113 38.22 7.10 -21.64
N PHE A 114 38.89 8.23 -21.50
CA PHE A 114 40.27 8.45 -21.91
C PHE A 114 41.07 9.08 -20.77
N ALA A 115 42.39 8.94 -20.82
CA ALA A 115 43.27 9.68 -19.94
C ALA A 115 43.07 11.19 -20.19
N PRO A 116 42.88 12.00 -19.13
CA PRO A 116 42.64 13.42 -19.31
C PRO A 116 43.89 14.09 -19.89
N MET A 117 43.69 15.02 -20.82
CA MET A 117 44.82 15.82 -21.33
C MET A 117 45.37 16.64 -20.18
N PHE A 118 46.70 16.76 -20.14
CA PHE A 118 47.45 17.44 -19.08
C PHE A 118 47.36 16.77 -17.69
N ALA A 119 47.03 15.47 -17.64
CA ALA A 119 47.10 14.69 -16.41
C ALA A 119 48.50 14.71 -15.80
N ARG A 120 48.57 14.99 -14.49
CA ARG A 120 49.80 15.02 -13.71
C ARG A 120 49.57 14.60 -12.27
N ARG A 121 50.63 14.15 -11.61
CA ARG A 121 50.62 13.73 -10.20
C ARG A 121 51.76 14.39 -9.43
N SER A 122 51.47 14.86 -8.22
CA SER A 122 52.48 15.27 -7.24
C SER A 122 52.81 14.07 -6.31
N PRO A 123 54.10 13.72 -6.13
CA PRO A 123 54.52 12.60 -5.29
C PRO A 123 54.52 12.89 -3.78
N GLU A 124 54.50 14.15 -3.33
CA GLU A 124 54.58 14.51 -1.91
C GLU A 124 53.47 15.50 -1.48
N GLY A 125 52.80 15.15 -0.38
CA GLY A 125 51.59 15.81 0.10
C GLY A 125 51.85 17.22 0.63
N GLY A 126 51.19 18.20 0.03
CA GLY A 126 50.75 19.41 0.73
C GLY A 126 51.32 20.75 0.29
N THR A 127 52.33 20.80 -0.59
CA THR A 127 52.83 22.08 -1.11
C THR A 127 52.74 22.14 -2.62
N GLU A 128 52.23 23.26 -3.15
CA GLU A 128 52.19 23.61 -4.58
C GLU A 128 53.61 23.85 -5.16
N ALA A 129 54.63 23.11 -4.70
CA ALA A 129 55.96 23.15 -5.29
C ALA A 129 55.86 22.53 -6.69
N LYS A 130 55.57 23.37 -7.69
CA LYS A 130 55.37 22.99 -9.10
C LYS A 130 56.53 22.21 -9.73
N GLY A 131 57.69 22.13 -9.07
CA GLY A 131 58.91 21.47 -9.57
C GLY A 131 58.96 19.94 -9.50
N SER A 132 58.07 19.26 -8.76
CA SER A 132 58.13 17.78 -8.59
C SER A 132 57.01 16.99 -9.29
N TRP A 133 56.21 17.64 -10.13
CA TRP A 133 55.08 16.98 -10.79
C TRP A 133 55.53 16.09 -11.95
N THR A 134 55.01 14.87 -12.00
CA THR A 134 55.28 13.94 -13.10
C THR A 134 54.04 13.74 -13.95
N ALA A 135 54.25 13.69 -15.27
CA ALA A 135 53.22 13.31 -16.24
C ALA A 135 53.31 11.80 -16.49
N ASP A 136 52.40 11.03 -15.88
CA ASP A 136 52.22 9.60 -16.17
C ASP A 136 50.82 9.35 -16.79
N PRO A 137 50.69 9.50 -18.12
CA PRO A 137 49.42 9.27 -18.81
C PRO A 137 49.00 7.79 -18.82
N LEU A 138 49.88 6.84 -18.46
CA LEU A 138 49.56 5.41 -18.46
C LEU A 138 48.87 4.97 -17.17
N LYS A 139 49.00 5.75 -16.09
CA LYS A 139 48.37 5.50 -14.78
C LYS A 139 47.64 6.76 -14.26
N PRO A 140 46.58 7.22 -14.96
CA PRO A 140 45.81 8.37 -14.50
C PRO A 140 45.05 8.01 -13.21
N ALA A 141 44.87 8.98 -12.31
CA ALA A 141 44.06 8.78 -11.11
C ALA A 141 42.54 8.86 -11.38
N PHE A 142 42.16 9.43 -12.53
CA PHE A 142 40.80 9.51 -13.04
C PHE A 142 40.82 9.62 -14.57
N VAL A 143 39.74 9.19 -15.22
CA VAL A 143 39.56 9.24 -16.68
C VAL A 143 38.33 10.05 -17.05
N VAL A 144 38.28 10.61 -18.26
CA VAL A 144 37.23 11.54 -18.70
C VAL A 144 36.69 11.15 -20.08
N THR A 145 35.45 11.51 -20.36
CA THR A 145 34.91 11.46 -21.73
C THR A 145 35.35 12.68 -22.52
N GLN A 146 35.56 12.52 -23.83
CA GLN A 146 35.84 13.61 -24.75
C GLN A 146 34.70 13.78 -25.75
N ARG A 147 34.39 15.02 -26.13
CA ARG A 147 33.36 15.33 -27.13
C ARG A 147 33.85 16.41 -28.09
N ASN A 148 33.47 16.28 -29.36
CA ASN A 148 33.67 17.30 -30.39
C ASN A 148 32.31 17.92 -30.73
N LEU A 149 32.28 19.24 -30.95
CA LEU A 149 31.05 19.96 -31.22
C LEU A 149 31.29 21.18 -32.12
N THR A 150 30.29 21.57 -32.93
CA THR A 150 30.30 22.85 -33.64
C THR A 150 29.13 23.70 -33.16
N LEU A 151 29.42 24.79 -32.45
CA LEU A 151 28.39 25.71 -31.96
C LEU A 151 28.08 26.77 -33.03
N LYS A 152 26.81 26.89 -33.41
CA LYS A 152 26.33 27.93 -34.33
C LYS A 152 26.43 29.33 -33.69
N PRO A 153 26.47 30.42 -34.48
CA PRO A 153 26.44 31.79 -33.95
C PRO A 153 25.27 32.01 -33.00
N GLY A 154 25.50 32.60 -31.82
CA GLY A 154 24.47 32.91 -30.82
C GLY A 154 23.76 31.69 -30.21
N SER A 155 24.17 30.46 -30.53
CA SER A 155 23.49 29.25 -30.07
C SER A 155 23.93 28.82 -28.68
N LYS A 156 23.01 28.13 -27.99
CA LYS A 156 23.25 27.47 -26.70
C LYS A 156 23.08 25.98 -26.89
N GLU A 157 24.02 25.19 -26.37
CA GLU A 157 23.94 23.74 -26.41
C GLU A 157 24.19 23.12 -25.05
N ARG A 158 23.37 22.15 -24.68
CA ARG A 158 23.53 21.37 -23.46
C ARG A 158 24.50 20.22 -23.72
N ILE A 159 25.60 20.22 -22.99
CA ILE A 159 26.65 19.21 -23.08
C ILE A 159 26.65 18.40 -21.79
N SER A 160 26.86 17.09 -21.91
CA SER A 160 27.10 16.20 -20.79
C SER A 160 28.45 15.52 -20.98
N LEU A 161 29.32 15.63 -19.99
CA LEU A 161 30.62 14.97 -19.94
C LEU A 161 30.71 14.15 -18.67
N SER A 162 31.45 13.05 -18.71
CA SER A 162 31.63 12.16 -17.57
C SER A 162 33.09 12.07 -17.14
N ILE A 163 33.31 11.89 -15.84
CA ILE A 163 34.61 11.62 -15.21
C ILE A 163 34.47 10.36 -14.34
N CYS A 164 35.47 9.49 -14.36
CA CYS A 164 35.49 8.27 -13.55
C CYS A 164 36.77 8.23 -12.70
N PRO A 165 36.69 8.24 -11.36
CA PRO A 165 37.85 8.15 -10.49
C PRO A 165 38.37 6.71 -10.42
N LEU A 166 39.67 6.53 -10.63
CA LEU A 166 40.36 5.23 -10.56
C LEU A 166 41.02 5.00 -9.19
N GLU A 167 41.09 6.02 -8.35
CA GLU A 167 41.72 5.99 -7.02
C GLU A 167 40.81 6.61 -5.96
N ARG A 168 41.12 6.35 -4.67
CA ARG A 168 40.43 6.92 -3.53
C ARG A 168 40.88 8.36 -3.29
N GLY A 169 40.07 9.16 -2.60
CA GLY A 169 40.42 10.53 -2.24
C GLY A 169 39.27 11.53 -2.41
N GLU A 170 39.59 12.82 -2.30
CA GLU A 170 38.63 13.91 -2.54
C GLU A 170 38.72 14.37 -4.00
N LEU A 171 37.66 14.11 -4.77
CA LEU A 171 37.52 14.54 -6.16
C LEU A 171 36.79 15.89 -6.22
N GLU A 172 37.40 16.88 -6.86
CA GLU A 172 36.83 18.19 -7.14
C GLU A 172 36.83 18.45 -8.65
N ILE A 173 35.66 18.68 -9.23
CA ILE A 173 35.52 19.08 -10.64
C ILE A 173 35.60 20.60 -10.72
N LEU A 174 36.65 21.10 -11.39
CA LEU A 174 37.03 22.51 -11.41
C LEU A 174 36.41 23.26 -12.58
N GLY A 175 36.18 22.59 -13.72
CA GLY A 175 35.72 23.25 -14.93
C GLY A 175 35.73 22.35 -16.16
N VAL A 176 35.77 22.98 -17.32
CA VAL A 176 35.82 22.34 -18.63
C VAL A 176 37.03 22.87 -19.39
N ARG A 177 37.71 21.98 -20.10
CA ARG A 177 38.72 22.36 -21.09
C ARG A 177 38.28 21.95 -22.47
N CYS A 178 38.56 22.77 -23.47
CA CYS A 178 38.35 22.43 -24.86
C CYS A 178 39.46 23.01 -25.74
N LYS A 179 39.53 22.52 -26.98
CA LYS A 179 40.46 22.96 -28.01
C LYS A 179 39.71 23.73 -29.07
N LEU A 180 40.09 24.99 -29.29
CA LEU A 180 39.55 25.90 -30.30
C LEU A 180 40.56 26.05 -31.44
N PHE A 181 40.05 26.07 -32.67
CA PHE A 181 40.86 26.28 -33.89
C PHE A 181 42.08 25.35 -33.99
N ASP A 182 41.94 24.12 -33.48
CA ASP A 182 42.93 23.04 -33.47
C ASP A 182 44.26 23.35 -32.76
N ASN A 183 44.42 24.56 -32.22
CA ASN A 183 45.69 25.07 -31.69
C ASN A 183 45.57 25.69 -30.29
N ILE A 184 44.38 26.15 -29.89
CA ILE A 184 44.20 26.93 -28.65
C ILE A 184 43.46 26.11 -27.61
N TRP A 185 44.14 25.78 -26.51
CA TRP A 185 43.50 25.17 -25.35
C TRP A 185 42.87 26.24 -24.46
N VAL A 186 41.57 26.13 -24.21
CA VAL A 186 40.82 27.04 -23.35
C VAL A 186 40.35 26.27 -22.12
N PHE A 187 40.70 26.77 -20.93
CA PHE A 187 40.16 26.30 -19.66
C PHE A 187 39.10 27.29 -19.15
N HIS A 188 37.91 26.78 -18.85
CA HIS A 188 36.81 27.54 -18.30
C HIS A 188 36.41 26.96 -16.92
N PRO A 189 36.72 27.64 -15.81
CA PRO A 189 36.38 27.17 -14.47
C PRO A 189 34.89 27.33 -14.17
N PHE A 190 34.31 26.37 -13.43
CA PHE A 190 32.95 26.48 -12.92
C PHE A 190 32.88 27.42 -11.72
N LYS A 191 32.23 28.57 -11.89
CA LYS A 191 31.98 29.53 -10.80
C LYS A 191 30.63 29.24 -10.15
N LEU A 192 30.60 28.32 -9.19
CA LEU A 192 29.39 27.97 -8.45
C LEU A 192 29.24 28.82 -7.18
N GLN A 193 28.04 29.36 -6.97
CA GLN A 193 27.69 30.00 -5.71
C GLN A 193 27.16 28.96 -4.73
N GLY A 194 27.76 28.87 -3.54
CA GLY A 194 27.24 28.03 -2.48
C GLY A 194 25.96 28.61 -1.84
N PRO A 195 25.31 27.82 -0.97
CA PRO A 195 24.11 28.24 -0.26
C PRO A 195 24.40 29.41 0.68
N LEU A 196 23.41 30.29 0.89
CA LEU A 196 23.50 31.39 1.85
C LEU A 196 23.65 30.84 3.27
N LEU A 197 24.61 31.38 4.01
CA LEU A 197 24.81 31.07 5.43
C LEU A 197 23.80 31.84 6.26
N GLN A 198 22.93 31.12 6.97
CA GLN A 198 21.90 31.70 7.84
C GLN A 198 22.19 31.52 9.33
N ASN A 199 23.43 31.17 9.68
CA ASN A 199 23.83 30.79 11.04
C ASN A 199 23.99 31.97 12.01
N ASN A 200 24.49 33.13 11.58
CA ASN A 200 24.61 34.32 12.43
C ASN A 200 24.03 35.58 11.75
N ARG A 201 23.76 36.64 12.54
CA ARG A 201 23.21 37.91 12.03
C ARG A 201 24.15 38.57 11.01
N GLU A 202 25.45 38.47 11.23
CA GLU A 202 26.47 39.03 10.35
C GLU A 202 26.50 38.37 8.97
N ASN A 203 26.46 37.05 8.88
CA ASN A 203 26.38 36.32 7.61
C ASN A 203 25.08 36.60 6.86
N LYS A 204 23.97 36.82 7.59
CA LYS A 204 22.69 37.25 6.98
C LYS A 204 22.79 38.66 6.41
N ALA A 205 23.34 39.61 7.17
CA ALA A 205 23.53 40.99 6.73
C ALA A 205 24.47 41.08 5.52
N ASN A 206 25.57 40.33 5.55
CA ASN A 206 26.58 40.31 4.50
C ASN A 206 26.25 39.36 3.33
N ARG A 207 25.09 38.68 3.36
CA ARG A 207 24.68 37.64 2.41
C ARG A 207 25.80 36.61 2.16
N ALA A 208 26.55 36.26 3.20
CA ALA A 208 27.69 35.37 3.12
C ALA A 208 27.26 33.97 2.64
N ARG A 209 28.08 33.34 1.79
CA ARG A 209 27.77 32.03 1.18
C ARG A 209 28.77 30.97 1.65
N ALA A 210 28.27 29.74 1.81
CA ALA A 210 29.13 28.59 2.06
C ALA A 210 29.97 28.25 0.82
N LYS A 211 31.03 27.46 1.00
CA LYS A 211 31.75 26.88 -0.14
C LYS A 211 30.84 25.91 -0.91
N PRO A 212 30.83 25.94 -2.26
CA PRO A 212 30.05 25.00 -3.05
C PRO A 212 30.62 23.58 -2.90
N VAL A 213 29.74 22.63 -2.61
CA VAL A 213 30.10 21.19 -2.47
C VAL A 213 29.53 20.35 -3.63
N LEU A 214 28.75 20.95 -4.52
CA LEU A 214 28.06 20.28 -5.62
C LEU A 214 29.01 19.47 -6.54
N LEU A 215 30.21 20.00 -6.77
CA LEU A 215 31.24 19.39 -7.62
C LEU A 215 32.34 18.68 -6.82
N LYS A 216 32.11 18.44 -5.53
CA LYS A 216 33.04 17.72 -4.65
C LYS A 216 32.45 16.37 -4.28
N SER A 217 33.24 15.32 -4.46
CA SER A 217 32.89 13.95 -4.09
C SER A 217 34.02 13.32 -3.29
N ARG A 218 33.69 12.58 -2.24
CA ARG A 218 34.65 11.73 -1.53
C ARG A 218 34.61 10.35 -2.18
N ILE A 219 35.69 9.98 -2.83
CA ILE A 219 35.86 8.69 -3.46
C ILE A 219 36.37 7.70 -2.41
N GLU A 220 35.53 6.73 -2.09
CA GLU A 220 35.86 5.64 -1.18
C GLU A 220 36.20 4.37 -1.99
N GLN A 221 36.26 3.26 -1.29
CA GLN A 221 36.54 1.95 -1.86
C GLN A 221 35.41 1.43 -2.76
N ASP A 222 35.54 0.18 -3.17
CA ASP A 222 34.55 -0.50 -3.99
C ASP A 222 33.21 -0.58 -3.22
N MET A 223 32.11 -0.27 -3.91
CA MET A 223 30.77 -0.21 -3.32
C MET A 223 29.72 -0.73 -4.29
N PRO A 224 28.66 -1.39 -3.81
CA PRO A 224 27.55 -1.81 -4.66
C PRO A 224 26.73 -0.61 -5.15
N ARG A 225 26.22 -0.72 -6.37
CA ARG A 225 25.31 0.26 -6.96
C ARG A 225 24.24 -0.52 -7.71
N LEU A 226 23.03 -0.47 -7.17
CA LEU A 226 21.91 -1.17 -7.77
C LEU A 226 21.19 -0.29 -8.79
N THR A 227 20.74 -0.90 -9.88
CA THR A 227 19.68 -0.40 -10.74
C THR A 227 18.54 -1.40 -10.70
N VAL A 228 17.32 -0.90 -10.85
CA VAL A 228 16.12 -1.74 -10.82
C VAL A 228 15.21 -1.35 -11.96
N SER A 229 14.68 -2.35 -12.65
CA SER A 229 13.64 -2.19 -13.66
C SER A 229 12.53 -3.20 -13.42
N LEU A 230 11.29 -2.79 -13.68
CA LEU A 230 10.12 -3.63 -13.54
C LEU A 230 9.65 -4.05 -14.93
N VAL A 231 9.82 -5.33 -15.25
CA VAL A 231 9.58 -5.88 -16.60
C VAL A 231 8.28 -6.69 -16.57
N SER A 232 7.32 -6.35 -17.41
CA SER A 232 6.08 -7.11 -17.53
C SER A 232 6.34 -8.43 -18.27
N THR A 233 5.82 -9.56 -17.78
CA THR A 233 5.99 -10.84 -18.48
C THR A 233 5.06 -10.98 -19.70
N ARG A 234 4.13 -10.03 -19.91
CA ARG A 234 3.14 -10.08 -21.00
C ARG A 234 3.59 -9.38 -22.28
N TYR A 235 4.51 -8.42 -22.20
CA TYR A 235 4.91 -7.64 -23.37
C TYR A 235 6.27 -8.13 -23.91
N SER A 236 6.37 -8.24 -25.23
CA SER A 236 7.65 -8.41 -25.91
C SER A 236 8.51 -7.15 -25.66
N PRO A 237 9.84 -7.27 -25.47
CA PRO A 237 10.76 -6.15 -25.21
C PRO A 237 10.86 -5.10 -26.33
N THR A 238 10.06 -5.24 -27.39
CA THR A 238 10.01 -4.36 -28.57
C THR A 238 8.96 -3.27 -28.49
N GLU A 239 7.99 -3.35 -27.57
CA GLU A 239 7.00 -2.29 -27.34
C GLU A 239 7.43 -1.40 -26.17
N ASP A 240 7.14 -0.09 -26.24
CA ASP A 240 7.48 0.89 -25.20
C ASP A 240 6.84 0.50 -23.85
N GLU A 241 7.60 -0.23 -23.02
CA GLU A 241 7.21 -0.73 -21.68
C GLU A 241 6.67 0.39 -20.76
N SER A 242 7.01 1.65 -21.04
CA SER A 242 6.60 2.84 -20.30
C SER A 242 5.11 3.22 -20.41
N THR A 243 4.31 2.46 -21.17
CA THR A 243 2.90 2.81 -21.44
C THR A 243 1.89 1.70 -21.19
N ALA A 244 2.29 0.57 -20.59
CA ALA A 244 1.35 -0.53 -20.28
C ALA A 244 0.20 -0.05 -19.37
N SER A 245 -0.98 0.13 -19.95
CA SER A 245 -2.21 0.43 -19.23
C SER A 245 -2.68 -0.83 -18.51
N THR A 246 -2.89 -0.74 -17.20
CA THR A 246 -3.43 -1.82 -16.37
C THR A 246 -4.85 -1.49 -15.94
N LEU A 247 -5.64 -2.52 -15.63
CA LEU A 247 -7.01 -2.39 -15.16
C LEU A 247 -7.07 -2.39 -13.63
N HIS A 248 -7.98 -1.63 -13.04
CA HIS A 248 -8.22 -1.62 -11.60
C HIS A 248 -8.59 -3.01 -11.09
N GLY A 249 -7.82 -3.55 -10.14
CA GLY A 249 -7.98 -4.89 -9.62
C GLY A 249 -7.26 -5.96 -10.43
N GLN A 250 -6.64 -5.62 -11.58
CA GLN A 250 -5.87 -6.58 -12.38
C GLN A 250 -4.72 -7.16 -11.58
N VAL A 251 -4.57 -8.48 -11.62
CA VAL A 251 -3.43 -9.19 -11.07
C VAL A 251 -2.53 -9.63 -12.22
N SER A 252 -1.31 -9.12 -12.24
CA SER A 252 -0.36 -9.34 -13.33
C SER A 252 0.97 -9.87 -12.79
N LYS A 253 1.63 -10.73 -13.57
CA LYS A 253 2.96 -11.26 -13.25
C LYS A 253 4.02 -10.38 -13.90
N TRP A 254 5.02 -10.00 -13.13
CA TRP A 254 6.13 -9.15 -13.55
C TRP A 254 7.44 -9.72 -13.01
N ASN A 255 8.54 -9.33 -13.61
CA ASN A 255 9.88 -9.61 -13.11
C ASN A 255 10.51 -8.31 -12.62
N LEU A 256 10.85 -8.29 -11.33
CA LEU A 256 11.68 -7.23 -10.78
C LEU A 256 13.14 -7.56 -11.07
N ARG A 257 13.71 -6.88 -12.07
CA ARG A 257 15.11 -7.04 -12.48
C ARG A 257 15.98 -6.09 -11.65
N VAL A 258 16.83 -6.65 -10.82
CA VAL A 258 17.79 -5.92 -9.98
C VAL A 258 19.19 -6.22 -10.50
N CYS A 259 19.93 -5.19 -10.90
CA CYS A 259 21.29 -5.32 -11.41
C CYS A 259 22.27 -4.58 -10.51
N ASN A 260 23.37 -5.23 -10.12
CA ASN A 260 24.45 -4.57 -9.39
C ASN A 260 25.52 -4.09 -10.37
N ILE A 261 25.41 -2.84 -10.81
CA ILE A 261 26.40 -2.17 -11.66
C ILE A 261 27.56 -1.56 -10.85
N GLY A 262 27.63 -1.85 -9.55
CA GLY A 262 28.70 -1.41 -8.66
C GLY A 262 29.93 -2.31 -8.74
N THR A 263 30.90 -2.00 -7.87
CA THR A 263 32.19 -2.72 -7.80
C THR A 263 32.32 -3.66 -6.60
N ALA A 264 31.28 -3.75 -5.77
CA ALA A 264 31.26 -4.65 -4.62
C ALA A 264 29.89 -5.33 -4.49
N THR A 265 29.85 -6.42 -3.73
CA THR A 265 28.65 -7.22 -3.45
C THR A 265 27.62 -6.41 -2.66
N ALA A 266 26.34 -6.53 -3.02
CA ALA A 266 25.21 -6.05 -2.24
C ALA A 266 24.58 -7.22 -1.46
N SER A 267 24.13 -6.97 -0.24
CA SER A 267 23.44 -7.97 0.60
C SER A 267 22.21 -7.41 1.30
N ASN A 268 21.40 -8.28 1.89
CA ASN A 268 20.21 -7.92 2.69
C ASN A 268 19.27 -6.91 2.00
N LEU A 269 18.90 -7.20 0.75
CA LEU A 269 18.04 -6.32 -0.04
C LEU A 269 16.61 -6.31 0.53
N VAL A 270 16.13 -5.11 0.86
CA VAL A 270 14.77 -4.86 1.36
C VAL A 270 14.10 -3.80 0.49
N LEU A 271 12.85 -4.05 0.11
CA LEU A 271 12.01 -3.15 -0.68
C LEU A 271 10.89 -2.58 0.18
N LYS A 272 10.72 -1.27 0.17
CA LYS A 272 9.56 -0.56 0.71
C LYS A 272 8.77 0.10 -0.41
N THR A 273 7.48 -0.17 -0.49
CA THR A 273 6.54 0.49 -1.41
C THR A 273 5.63 1.50 -0.69
N ASN A 274 5.04 2.44 -1.45
CA ASN A 274 3.98 3.33 -0.97
C ASN A 274 2.62 2.64 -0.88
N VAL A 275 2.36 1.62 -1.73
CA VAL A 275 1.08 0.91 -1.82
C VAL A 275 1.30 -0.62 -1.74
N PRO A 276 0.35 -1.40 -1.18
CA PRO A 276 0.47 -2.85 -0.98
C PRO A 276 0.24 -3.66 -2.27
N TRP A 277 0.75 -3.18 -3.40
CA TRP A 277 0.51 -3.77 -4.72
C TRP A 277 1.40 -4.95 -5.05
N ILE A 278 2.55 -5.10 -4.40
CA ILE A 278 3.55 -6.11 -4.75
C ILE A 278 3.44 -7.30 -3.79
N ASN A 279 3.18 -8.46 -4.35
CA ASN A 279 3.33 -9.75 -3.68
C ASN A 279 4.54 -10.49 -4.26
N ILE A 280 5.46 -10.92 -3.39
CA ILE A 280 6.57 -11.80 -3.78
C ILE A 280 6.24 -13.21 -3.26
N PRO A 281 5.84 -14.14 -4.14
CA PRO A 281 5.45 -15.47 -3.73
C PRO A 281 6.63 -16.22 -3.08
N THR A 282 6.43 -16.76 -1.87
CA THR A 282 7.48 -17.40 -1.06
C THR A 282 7.78 -18.86 -1.44
N GLY A 283 7.25 -19.35 -2.56
CA GLY A 283 7.30 -20.75 -2.97
C GLY A 283 6.41 -21.67 -2.11
N ARG A 284 6.23 -22.93 -2.52
CA ARG A 284 5.35 -23.94 -1.87
C ARG A 284 5.89 -24.45 -0.51
N ARG A 285 6.19 -23.57 0.44
CA ARG A 285 6.37 -23.99 1.84
C ARG A 285 5.00 -24.13 2.49
N ARG A 286 4.82 -25.17 3.32
CA ARG A 286 3.70 -25.23 4.27
C ARG A 286 3.86 -24.08 5.26
N MET A 287 3.18 -22.98 4.99
CA MET A 287 3.17 -21.80 5.85
C MET A 287 2.06 -21.97 6.88
N SER A 288 2.32 -21.60 8.13
CA SER A 288 1.29 -21.50 9.15
C SER A 288 0.32 -20.37 8.81
N GLU A 289 -0.93 -20.41 9.30
CA GLU A 289 -1.84 -19.26 9.18
C GLU A 289 -1.34 -18.00 9.89
N ASP A 290 -0.41 -18.19 10.83
CA ASP A 290 0.24 -17.13 11.59
C ASP A 290 1.40 -16.48 10.81
N ASP A 291 1.91 -17.15 9.77
CA ASP A 291 3.02 -16.66 8.96
C ASP A 291 2.54 -15.61 7.95
N ALA A 292 3.44 -14.70 7.56
CA ALA A 292 3.18 -13.73 6.51
C ALA A 292 2.81 -14.43 5.20
N THR A 293 1.73 -14.06 4.52
CA THR A 293 1.39 -14.67 3.20
C THR A 293 2.40 -14.35 2.09
N SER A 294 3.21 -13.31 2.29
CA SER A 294 4.24 -12.84 1.38
C SER A 294 5.59 -12.74 2.09
N THR A 295 6.65 -12.33 1.38
CA THR A 295 7.95 -11.96 1.97
C THR A 295 7.91 -10.67 2.82
N CYS A 296 6.72 -10.23 3.24
CA CYS A 296 6.52 -9.07 4.09
C CYS A 296 7.15 -9.31 5.47
N ILE A 297 7.93 -8.33 5.93
CA ILE A 297 8.61 -8.37 7.23
C ILE A 297 8.12 -7.28 8.20
N GLY A 298 7.12 -6.50 7.78
CA GLY A 298 6.61 -5.36 8.54
C GLY A 298 5.08 -5.32 8.63
N PRO A 299 4.54 -4.48 9.53
CA PRO A 299 3.10 -4.44 9.80
C PRO A 299 2.26 -3.73 8.74
N SER A 300 2.90 -3.02 7.79
CA SER A 300 2.22 -2.18 6.81
C SER A 300 1.90 -2.87 5.49
N GLY A 301 2.21 -4.16 5.32
CA GLY A 301 1.99 -4.89 4.06
C GLY A 301 2.78 -4.36 2.86
N THR A 302 3.83 -3.58 3.10
CA THR A 302 4.56 -2.82 2.06
C THR A 302 6.08 -2.86 2.24
N LEU A 303 6.57 -3.53 3.28
CA LEU A 303 8.00 -3.74 3.53
C LEU A 303 8.33 -5.21 3.29
N LEU A 304 9.03 -5.49 2.20
CA LEU A 304 9.29 -6.82 1.65
C LEU A 304 10.78 -7.15 1.72
N LYS A 305 11.13 -8.36 2.14
CA LYS A 305 12.50 -8.87 1.98
C LYS A 305 12.59 -9.58 0.63
N LEU A 306 13.50 -9.15 -0.23
CA LEU A 306 13.79 -9.89 -1.46
C LEU A 306 14.44 -11.22 -1.02
N GLY A 307 13.77 -12.36 -1.31
CA GLY A 307 13.87 -13.64 -0.58
C GLY A 307 15.27 -14.27 -0.34
N ARG A 308 15.33 -15.42 0.36
CA ARG A 308 16.60 -16.04 0.81
C ARG A 308 17.56 -16.47 -0.32
N ALA A 309 17.04 -16.77 -1.52
CA ALA A 309 17.87 -17.05 -2.69
C ALA A 309 18.66 -15.82 -3.17
N TYR A 310 18.35 -14.64 -2.63
CA TYR A 310 18.74 -13.33 -3.12
C TYR A 310 19.45 -12.49 -2.04
N GLU A 311 20.02 -13.15 -1.03
CA GLU A 311 20.69 -12.48 0.09
C GLU A 311 22.00 -11.79 -0.30
N ARG A 312 22.56 -12.15 -1.46
CA ARG A 312 23.77 -11.56 -2.02
C ARG A 312 23.62 -11.37 -3.53
N LEU A 313 24.12 -10.24 -4.02
CA LEU A 313 24.17 -9.90 -5.45
C LEU A 313 25.57 -9.38 -5.77
N GLU A 314 26.34 -10.17 -6.51
CA GLU A 314 27.73 -9.88 -6.84
C GLU A 314 27.86 -8.70 -7.82
N ALA A 315 29.05 -8.11 -7.92
CA ALA A 315 29.31 -7.03 -8.88
C ALA A 315 29.13 -7.52 -10.32
N GLY A 316 28.33 -6.81 -11.12
CA GLY A 316 27.95 -7.18 -12.48
C GLY A 316 26.81 -8.19 -12.58
N GLU A 317 26.34 -8.75 -11.46
CA GLU A 317 25.26 -9.73 -11.46
C GLU A 317 23.89 -9.06 -11.65
N THR A 318 23.02 -9.74 -12.40
CA THR A 318 21.62 -9.37 -12.57
C THR A 318 20.73 -10.48 -12.08
N MET A 319 19.71 -10.09 -11.33
CA MET A 319 18.77 -10.98 -10.68
C MET A 319 17.35 -10.62 -11.09
N GLU A 320 16.55 -11.61 -11.45
CA GLU A 320 15.13 -11.43 -11.76
C GLU A 320 14.29 -12.09 -10.67
N ILE A 321 13.48 -11.28 -10.00
CA ILE A 321 12.57 -11.74 -8.94
C ILE A 321 11.15 -11.73 -9.51
N PRO A 322 10.48 -12.90 -9.60
CA PRO A 322 9.09 -12.92 -10.02
C PRO A 322 8.21 -12.27 -8.94
N VAL A 323 7.39 -11.32 -9.36
CA VAL A 323 6.45 -10.61 -8.49
C VAL A 323 5.06 -10.62 -9.11
N GLN A 324 4.05 -10.64 -8.26
CA GLN A 324 2.67 -10.38 -8.67
C GLN A 324 2.33 -8.94 -8.29
N ILE A 325 1.71 -8.22 -9.21
CA ILE A 325 1.26 -6.85 -9.01
C ILE A 325 -0.25 -6.81 -9.15
N LYS A 326 -0.93 -6.36 -8.10
CA LYS A 326 -2.34 -6.00 -8.12
C LYS A 326 -2.47 -4.48 -8.12
N THR A 327 -2.90 -3.91 -9.24
CA THR A 327 -3.08 -2.45 -9.33
C THR A 327 -4.43 -2.07 -8.74
N THR A 328 -4.43 -1.06 -7.87
CA THR A 328 -5.66 -0.45 -7.36
C THR A 328 -5.69 1.02 -7.76
N SER A 329 -6.86 1.63 -7.79
CA SER A 329 -7.02 3.05 -8.10
C SER A 329 -7.74 3.68 -6.93
N SER A 330 -7.21 4.82 -6.48
CA SER A 330 -7.75 5.61 -5.39
C SER A 330 -9.11 6.26 -5.70
N ILE A 331 -9.48 6.39 -6.98
CA ILE A 331 -10.71 7.06 -7.43
C ILE A 331 -11.38 6.18 -8.49
N MET A 332 -12.61 5.74 -8.23
CA MET A 332 -13.39 4.97 -9.21
C MET A 332 -13.88 5.88 -10.35
N GLY A 333 -13.78 5.39 -11.59
CA GLY A 333 -14.44 5.97 -12.77
C GLY A 333 -13.58 6.85 -13.69
N GLN A 334 -12.30 7.05 -13.39
CA GLN A 334 -11.37 7.75 -14.32
C GLN A 334 -10.04 7.04 -14.44
N GLU A 335 -9.47 7.08 -15.66
CA GLU A 335 -8.08 6.66 -15.89
C GLU A 335 -7.14 7.64 -15.17
N LYS A 336 -6.22 7.10 -14.39
CA LYS A 336 -5.26 7.90 -13.64
C LYS A 336 -3.88 7.28 -13.73
N LYS A 337 -2.88 8.17 -13.88
CA LYS A 337 -1.48 7.86 -13.68
C LYS A 337 -1.21 7.79 -12.18
N GLU A 338 -0.85 6.62 -11.69
CA GLU A 338 -0.44 6.41 -10.31
C GLU A 338 1.07 6.10 -10.24
N ASP A 339 1.76 6.79 -9.33
CA ASP A 339 3.19 6.60 -9.12
C ASP A 339 3.44 5.50 -8.08
N LEU A 340 4.05 4.40 -8.51
CA LEU A 340 4.57 3.37 -7.63
C LEU A 340 5.98 3.76 -7.17
N TYR A 341 6.10 4.20 -5.93
CA TYR A 341 7.38 4.55 -5.32
C TYR A 341 8.01 3.32 -4.68
N MET A 342 9.23 3.00 -5.08
CA MET A 342 10.02 1.88 -4.56
C MET A 342 11.30 2.39 -3.92
N LEU A 343 11.46 2.11 -2.63
CA LEU A 343 12.67 2.43 -1.86
C LEU A 343 13.37 1.13 -1.50
N TYR A 344 14.55 0.93 -2.07
CA TYR A 344 15.42 -0.20 -1.77
C TYR A 344 16.43 0.20 -0.70
N ARG A 345 16.63 -0.67 0.27
CA ARG A 345 17.76 -0.66 1.19
C ARG A 345 18.60 -1.89 0.94
N TYR A 346 19.91 -1.72 0.86
CA TYR A 346 20.84 -2.82 0.75
C TYR A 346 22.11 -2.54 1.56
N GLU A 347 22.75 -3.61 1.99
CA GLU A 347 23.91 -3.61 2.85
C GLU A 347 25.16 -4.04 2.07
N PHE A 348 26.32 -3.66 2.59
CA PHE A 348 27.60 -4.11 2.10
C PHE A 348 28.64 -4.03 3.22
N ASP A 349 29.57 -4.96 3.21
CA ASP A 349 30.64 -4.99 4.20
C ASP A 349 31.79 -4.09 3.74
N GLU A 350 32.28 -3.27 4.66
CA GLU A 350 33.44 -2.43 4.41
C GLU A 350 34.73 -3.22 4.68
N PRO A 351 35.48 -3.70 3.67
CA PRO A 351 36.69 -4.51 3.86
C PRO A 351 37.75 -3.92 4.80
N SER A 352 37.83 -2.58 4.95
CA SER A 352 38.80 -1.92 5.81
C SER A 352 38.45 -1.95 7.30
N THR A 353 37.17 -1.95 7.65
CA THR A 353 36.69 -1.84 9.04
C THR A 353 35.91 -3.07 9.50
N GLY A 354 35.46 -3.92 8.58
CA GLY A 354 34.50 -4.98 8.84
C GLY A 354 33.10 -4.48 9.19
N ALA A 355 32.85 -3.17 9.12
CA ALA A 355 31.55 -2.61 9.45
C ALA A 355 30.58 -2.76 8.27
N THR A 356 29.37 -3.19 8.54
CA THR A 356 28.29 -3.21 7.55
C THR A 356 27.76 -1.80 7.34
N LYS A 357 27.85 -1.29 6.12
CA LYS A 357 27.28 -0.01 5.69
C LYS A 357 25.98 -0.24 4.90
N GLN A 358 25.14 0.78 4.83
CA GLN A 358 23.87 0.75 4.11
C GLN A 358 23.85 1.75 2.96
N ARG A 359 23.20 1.38 1.85
CA ARG A 359 22.86 2.26 0.74
C ARG A 359 21.37 2.16 0.42
N TRP A 360 20.92 3.17 -0.32
CA TRP A 360 19.54 3.33 -0.72
C TRP A 360 19.45 3.57 -2.22
N LEU A 361 18.46 2.97 -2.85
CA LEU A 361 18.05 3.25 -4.22
C LEU A 361 16.57 3.63 -4.21
N ARG A 362 16.22 4.64 -4.99
CA ARG A 362 14.84 5.09 -5.18
C ARG A 362 14.49 4.92 -6.63
N GLU A 363 13.38 4.23 -6.89
CA GLU A 363 12.82 4.04 -8.21
C GLU A 363 11.35 4.46 -8.19
N MET A 364 10.90 5.04 -9.30
CA MET A 364 9.50 5.43 -9.49
C MET A 364 9.04 4.82 -10.80
N VAL A 365 7.96 4.03 -10.74
CA VAL A 365 7.31 3.49 -11.93
C VAL A 365 5.95 4.14 -12.07
N GLU A 366 5.73 4.81 -13.19
CA GLU A 366 4.43 5.38 -13.54
C GLU A 366 3.54 4.26 -14.11
N VAL A 367 2.41 4.00 -13.48
CA VAL A 367 1.45 2.98 -13.92
C VAL A 367 0.13 3.67 -14.27
N ARG A 368 -0.35 3.45 -15.49
CA ARG A 368 -1.70 3.90 -15.89
C ARG A 368 -2.71 2.87 -15.44
N VAL A 369 -3.66 3.28 -14.61
CA VAL A 369 -4.72 2.41 -14.09
C VAL A 369 -6.07 2.89 -14.62
N SER A 370 -6.71 2.07 -15.43
CA SER A 370 -8.06 2.29 -15.96
C SER A 370 -9.11 1.61 -15.08
N PRO A 371 -10.32 2.17 -14.93
CA PRO A 371 -11.42 1.49 -14.24
C PRO A 371 -11.73 0.13 -14.86
N ALA A 372 -12.08 -0.86 -14.03
CA ALA A 372 -12.41 -2.21 -14.50
C ALA A 372 -13.73 -2.69 -13.93
N VAL A 373 -13.75 -3.06 -12.65
CA VAL A 373 -14.94 -3.56 -11.96
C VAL A 373 -15.15 -2.77 -10.68
N SER A 374 -16.37 -2.28 -10.47
CA SER A 374 -16.81 -1.79 -9.17
C SER A 374 -17.65 -2.87 -8.49
N LEU A 375 -17.27 -3.22 -7.27
CA LEU A 375 -17.91 -4.27 -6.49
C LEU A 375 -18.48 -3.67 -5.21
N THR A 376 -19.75 -3.94 -4.94
CA THR A 376 -20.38 -3.63 -3.65
C THR A 376 -21.07 -4.87 -3.10
N ALA A 377 -21.11 -4.99 -1.78
CA ALA A 377 -21.80 -6.10 -1.13
C ALA A 377 -22.64 -5.58 0.03
N THR A 378 -23.84 -6.12 0.16
CA THR A 378 -24.74 -5.87 1.29
C THR A 378 -25.14 -7.20 1.91
N LEU A 379 -25.41 -7.18 3.22
CA LEU A 379 -25.78 -8.36 3.97
C LEU A 379 -27.12 -8.17 4.65
N MET A 380 -27.98 -9.17 4.55
CA MET A 380 -29.28 -9.22 5.21
C MET A 380 -29.46 -10.57 5.93
N PRO A 381 -30.22 -10.64 7.03
CA PRO A 381 -30.62 -11.92 7.59
C PRO A 381 -31.40 -12.76 6.57
N SER A 382 -31.19 -14.07 6.56
CA SER A 382 -32.00 -15.00 5.77
C SER A 382 -33.40 -15.15 6.37
N PHE A 383 -34.39 -15.33 5.50
CA PHE A 383 -35.74 -15.72 5.89
C PHE A 383 -35.89 -17.23 6.06
N TRP A 384 -34.96 -18.03 5.51
CA TRP A 384 -35.06 -19.50 5.48
C TRP A 384 -34.60 -20.17 6.78
N ALA A 385 -33.51 -19.70 7.38
CA ALA A 385 -32.98 -20.28 8.60
C ALA A 385 -32.39 -19.22 9.54
N LYS A 386 -32.39 -19.52 10.84
CA LYS A 386 -32.01 -18.57 11.91
C LYS A 386 -30.53 -18.17 11.88
N SER A 387 -29.64 -19.08 11.48
CA SER A 387 -28.19 -18.89 11.44
C SER A 387 -27.65 -18.46 10.07
N GLU A 388 -28.55 -18.18 9.12
CA GLU A 388 -28.18 -17.86 7.74
C GLU A 388 -28.35 -16.38 7.44
N HIS A 389 -27.50 -15.89 6.54
CA HIS A 389 -27.58 -14.55 5.99
C HIS A 389 -27.59 -14.61 4.47
N ILE A 390 -28.13 -13.58 3.83
CA ILE A 390 -28.09 -13.37 2.38
C ILE A 390 -27.09 -12.27 2.10
N VAL A 391 -26.06 -12.60 1.32
CA VAL A 391 -25.09 -11.65 0.79
C VAL A 391 -25.56 -11.28 -0.61
N SER A 392 -25.90 -10.01 -0.83
CA SER A 392 -26.19 -9.46 -2.15
C SER A 392 -24.94 -8.76 -2.67
N VAL A 393 -24.37 -9.26 -3.75
CA VAL A 393 -23.19 -8.70 -4.41
C VAL A 393 -23.59 -8.05 -5.71
N GLU A 394 -23.17 -6.80 -5.89
CA GLU A 394 -23.42 -6.04 -7.11
C GLU A 394 -22.08 -5.73 -7.77
N ALA A 395 -21.94 -6.15 -9.02
CA ALA A 395 -20.78 -5.88 -9.85
C ALA A 395 -21.19 -5.03 -11.05
N THR A 396 -20.39 -4.01 -11.37
CA THR A 396 -20.57 -3.18 -12.57
C THR A 396 -19.29 -3.18 -13.38
N ASN A 397 -19.42 -3.48 -14.67
CA ASN A 397 -18.32 -3.51 -15.61
C ASN A 397 -18.08 -2.12 -16.21
N HIS A 398 -16.86 -1.60 -16.06
CA HIS A 398 -16.40 -0.33 -16.64
C HIS A 398 -15.42 -0.54 -17.82
N ILE A 399 -15.08 -1.78 -18.15
CA ILE A 399 -14.22 -2.14 -19.27
C ILE A 399 -15.02 -2.05 -20.57
N ARG A 400 -14.46 -1.42 -21.59
CA ARG A 400 -15.01 -1.45 -22.95
C ARG A 400 -14.81 -2.85 -23.54
N GLY A 401 -15.76 -3.74 -23.28
CA GLY A 401 -15.72 -5.15 -23.69
C GLY A 401 -16.48 -6.02 -22.72
N LYS A 402 -16.44 -7.33 -22.96
CA LYS A 402 -17.08 -8.30 -22.08
C LYS A 402 -16.22 -8.61 -20.86
N LEU A 403 -16.85 -8.70 -19.70
CA LEU A 403 -16.23 -9.16 -18.46
C LEU A 403 -16.86 -10.48 -18.05
N VAL A 404 -16.04 -11.46 -17.68
CA VAL A 404 -16.50 -12.73 -17.11
C VAL A 404 -16.20 -12.75 -15.62
N LEU A 405 -17.23 -12.81 -14.79
CA LEU A 405 -17.09 -13.08 -13.37
C LEU A 405 -16.75 -14.57 -13.18
N ASP A 406 -15.61 -14.87 -12.56
CA ASP A 406 -15.08 -16.23 -12.43
C ASP A 406 -15.62 -16.92 -11.16
N LYS A 407 -15.35 -16.32 -9.99
CA LYS A 407 -15.85 -16.79 -8.71
C LYS A 407 -15.98 -15.70 -7.66
N LEU A 408 -16.87 -15.95 -6.71
CA LEU A 408 -16.94 -15.22 -5.45
C LEU A 408 -16.38 -16.12 -4.34
N SER A 409 -15.38 -15.65 -3.63
CA SER A 409 -14.75 -16.33 -2.51
C SER A 409 -14.97 -15.56 -1.23
N ILE A 410 -15.12 -16.27 -0.12
CA ILE A 410 -15.17 -15.72 1.23
C ILE A 410 -13.99 -16.22 2.06
N ALA A 411 -13.35 -15.32 2.79
CA ALA A 411 -12.41 -15.65 3.85
C ALA A 411 -13.13 -15.46 5.20
N SER A 412 -13.31 -16.55 5.94
CA SER A 412 -13.96 -16.56 7.25
C SER A 412 -13.57 -17.78 8.06
N ARG A 413 -13.68 -17.73 9.39
CA ARG A 413 -13.56 -18.94 10.24
C ARG A 413 -14.90 -19.64 10.47
N ASP A 414 -15.96 -18.84 10.52
CA ASP A 414 -17.26 -19.28 11.02
C ASP A 414 -18.32 -19.39 9.92
N TYR A 415 -18.05 -18.87 8.71
CA TYR A 415 -19.05 -18.84 7.64
C TYR A 415 -18.53 -19.42 6.34
N ARG A 416 -19.43 -20.09 5.62
CA ARG A 416 -19.22 -20.52 4.23
C ARG A 416 -20.24 -19.87 3.32
N LEU A 417 -19.87 -19.74 2.05
CA LEU A 417 -20.72 -19.21 1.01
C LEU A 417 -21.37 -20.37 0.24
N GLU A 418 -22.66 -20.24 -0.05
CA GLU A 418 -23.41 -21.16 -0.89
C GLU A 418 -24.24 -20.38 -1.91
N LYS A 419 -24.33 -20.91 -3.13
CA LYS A 419 -25.13 -20.32 -4.20
C LYS A 419 -26.62 -20.59 -3.96
N ILE A 420 -27.49 -19.61 -4.21
CA ILE A 420 -28.94 -19.82 -4.21
C ILE A 420 -29.32 -20.51 -5.53
N ALA A 421 -30.12 -21.58 -5.45
CA ALA A 421 -30.59 -22.33 -6.61
C ALA A 421 -31.26 -21.41 -7.65
N ASP A 422 -31.13 -21.76 -8.93
CA ASP A 422 -31.70 -21.05 -10.08
C ASP A 422 -31.16 -19.62 -10.33
N GLN A 423 -30.16 -19.16 -9.57
CA GLN A 423 -29.39 -17.97 -9.95
C GLN A 423 -28.43 -18.30 -11.08
N GLY A 424 -28.73 -17.83 -12.29
CA GLY A 424 -27.83 -18.00 -13.45
C GLY A 424 -28.50 -18.42 -14.74
N THR A 425 -29.74 -18.92 -14.68
CA THR A 425 -30.54 -19.31 -15.84
C THR A 425 -31.39 -18.12 -16.28
N THR A 426 -30.84 -17.28 -17.15
CA THR A 426 -31.69 -16.36 -17.90
C THR A 426 -32.53 -17.14 -18.91
N LEU A 427 -33.80 -16.73 -19.11
CA LEU A 427 -34.73 -17.24 -20.13
C LEU A 427 -34.18 -17.20 -21.59
N ARG A 428 -32.98 -16.64 -21.82
CA ARG A 428 -32.32 -16.45 -23.12
C ARG A 428 -31.00 -17.20 -23.29
N GLY A 429 -30.64 -18.12 -22.40
CA GLY A 429 -29.44 -18.96 -22.56
C GLY A 429 -28.09 -18.24 -22.39
N SER A 430 -28.07 -16.97 -21.96
CA SER A 430 -26.84 -16.26 -21.57
C SER A 430 -26.52 -16.55 -20.10
N THR A 431 -25.30 -17.00 -19.82
CA THR A 431 -24.82 -17.23 -18.46
C THR A 431 -24.64 -15.88 -17.74
N VAL A 432 -25.20 -15.73 -16.53
CA VAL A 432 -25.13 -14.50 -15.69
C VAL A 432 -23.69 -14.06 -15.36
N ALA A 433 -22.70 -14.90 -15.66
CA ALA A 433 -21.29 -14.60 -15.46
C ALA A 433 -20.72 -13.58 -16.46
N MET A 434 -21.36 -13.34 -17.60
CA MET A 434 -20.87 -12.39 -18.60
C MET A 434 -21.57 -11.04 -18.43
N VAL A 435 -20.78 -9.99 -18.22
CA VAL A 435 -21.24 -8.62 -17.95
C VAL A 435 -20.74 -7.71 -19.07
N ASP A 436 -21.65 -7.14 -19.85
CA ASP A 436 -21.33 -6.19 -20.92
C ASP A 436 -20.92 -4.82 -20.35
N TYR A 437 -20.38 -3.95 -21.21
CA TYR A 437 -19.93 -2.61 -20.81
C TYR A 437 -21.06 -1.78 -20.17
N ASN A 438 -20.79 -1.19 -19.00
CA ASN A 438 -21.75 -0.48 -18.15
C ASN A 438 -22.95 -1.31 -17.67
N GLU A 439 -22.94 -2.62 -17.90
CA GLU A 439 -23.93 -3.50 -17.30
C GLU A 439 -23.64 -3.70 -15.81
N ARG A 440 -24.72 -3.77 -15.02
CA ARG A 440 -24.70 -4.09 -13.60
C ARG A 440 -25.41 -5.39 -13.37
N VAL A 441 -24.72 -6.33 -12.74
CA VAL A 441 -25.27 -7.62 -12.33
C VAL A 441 -25.35 -7.68 -10.81
N SER A 442 -26.47 -8.20 -10.31
CA SER A 442 -26.71 -8.42 -8.88
C SER A 442 -26.92 -9.91 -8.62
N MET A 443 -26.21 -10.45 -7.64
CA MET A 443 -26.20 -11.88 -7.33
C MET A 443 -26.37 -12.07 -5.83
N HIS A 444 -27.07 -13.12 -5.41
CA HIS A 444 -27.36 -13.33 -4.00
C HIS A 444 -26.89 -14.70 -3.53
N TYR A 445 -26.11 -14.72 -2.45
CA TYR A 445 -25.54 -15.93 -1.89
C TYR A 445 -26.08 -16.17 -0.50
N ARG A 446 -26.21 -17.43 -0.13
CA ARG A 446 -26.42 -17.83 1.26
C ARG A 446 -25.08 -17.83 1.97
N LEU A 447 -25.07 -17.23 3.14
CA LEU A 447 -23.96 -17.24 4.06
C LEU A 447 -24.37 -18.07 5.26
N ILE A 448 -23.77 -19.24 5.38
CA ILE A 448 -24.17 -20.27 6.32
C ILE A 448 -23.10 -20.37 7.40
N ALA A 449 -23.53 -20.31 8.67
CA ALA A 449 -22.65 -20.58 9.79
C ALA A 449 -22.18 -22.04 9.72
N THR A 450 -20.87 -22.25 9.76
CA THR A 450 -20.28 -23.58 9.80
C THR A 450 -20.48 -24.13 11.20
N PRO A 451 -21.06 -25.33 11.36
CA PRO A 451 -21.20 -25.93 12.68
C PRO A 451 -19.81 -26.12 13.30
N PRO A 452 -19.68 -26.02 14.63
CA PRO A 452 -18.44 -26.40 15.30
C PRO A 452 -18.11 -27.86 14.90
N PRO A 453 -16.85 -28.18 14.59
CA PRO A 453 -16.50 -29.55 14.24
C PRO A 453 -16.88 -30.48 15.39
N ASP A 454 -17.51 -31.61 15.06
CA ASP A 454 -17.78 -32.67 16.02
C ASP A 454 -16.45 -33.12 16.65
N ALA A 455 -16.49 -33.55 17.92
CA ALA A 455 -15.30 -33.89 18.71
C ALA A 455 -14.39 -34.99 18.09
N ASP A 456 -14.87 -35.68 17.04
CA ASP A 456 -14.18 -36.76 16.33
C ASP A 456 -13.49 -36.35 15.02
N GLU A 457 -13.66 -35.12 14.50
CA GLU A 457 -12.89 -34.65 13.34
C GLU A 457 -11.62 -33.88 13.79
N ASP A 458 -10.45 -34.39 13.41
CA ASP A 458 -9.10 -33.81 13.57
C ASP A 458 -8.89 -32.43 12.89
N ARG A 459 -9.97 -31.67 12.61
CA ARG A 459 -9.84 -30.30 12.13
C ARG A 459 -9.38 -29.40 13.27
N PRO A 460 -8.24 -28.71 13.13
CA PRO A 460 -7.87 -27.70 14.11
C PRO A 460 -8.98 -26.65 14.17
N TYR A 461 -9.59 -26.52 15.35
CA TYR A 461 -10.79 -25.73 15.71
C TYR A 461 -10.75 -24.24 15.30
N ASN A 462 -9.67 -23.79 14.67
CA ASN A 462 -9.36 -22.41 14.35
C ASN A 462 -8.58 -22.34 13.02
N LYS A 463 -9.10 -22.91 11.93
CA LYS A 463 -8.55 -22.66 10.59
C LYS A 463 -9.44 -21.68 9.82
N CYS A 464 -8.86 -20.71 9.12
CA CYS A 464 -9.59 -19.88 8.20
C CYS A 464 -10.08 -20.74 7.02
N ILE A 465 -11.38 -20.67 6.76
CA ILE A 465 -12.05 -21.31 5.65
C ILE A 465 -12.04 -20.32 4.48
N ILE A 466 -11.58 -20.80 3.32
CA ILE A 466 -11.78 -20.12 2.05
C ILE A 466 -12.86 -20.91 1.31
N SER A 467 -14.08 -20.38 1.32
CA SER A 467 -15.20 -20.99 0.60
C SER A 467 -15.36 -20.27 -0.73
N GLU A 468 -15.35 -21.03 -1.81
CA GLU A 468 -15.40 -20.53 -3.18
C GLU A 468 -16.73 -20.93 -3.83
N CYS A 469 -17.41 -19.98 -4.47
CA CYS A 469 -18.61 -20.20 -5.25
C CYS A 469 -18.36 -19.72 -6.69
N PRO A 470 -18.08 -20.63 -7.64
CA PRO A 470 -17.93 -20.24 -9.04
C PRO A 470 -19.25 -19.74 -9.61
N PHE A 471 -19.20 -18.77 -10.53
CA PHE A 471 -20.43 -18.28 -11.20
C PHE A 471 -20.94 -19.27 -12.26
N GLN A 472 -20.04 -20.07 -12.86
CA GLN A 472 -20.37 -21.12 -13.85
C GLN A 472 -20.00 -22.53 -13.33
N GLU A 473 -20.93 -23.47 -13.47
CA GLU A 473 -20.69 -24.90 -13.24
C GLU A 473 -20.01 -25.49 -14.50
N GLY A 474 -18.76 -25.95 -14.38
CA GLY A 474 -18.04 -26.65 -15.47
C GLY A 474 -16.65 -26.13 -15.84
N LEU A 475 -16.28 -24.90 -15.46
CA LEU A 475 -14.91 -24.38 -15.66
C LEU A 475 -13.89 -24.90 -14.63
N SER A 476 -14.36 -25.71 -13.66
CA SER A 476 -13.63 -25.97 -12.42
C SER A 476 -12.42 -26.92 -12.54
N ASP A 477 -12.17 -27.59 -13.67
CA ASP A 477 -11.14 -28.65 -13.72
C ASP A 477 -9.75 -28.22 -14.17
N ARG A 478 -9.55 -27.01 -14.71
CA ARG A 478 -8.21 -26.55 -15.13
C ARG A 478 -7.42 -25.75 -14.08
N ALA A 479 -8.01 -25.40 -12.93
CA ALA A 479 -7.43 -24.43 -11.98
C ALA A 479 -7.48 -24.81 -10.49
N LYS A 480 -7.79 -26.07 -10.15
CA LYS A 480 -8.03 -26.50 -8.75
C LYS A 480 -6.78 -26.57 -7.87
N ASP A 481 -5.58 -26.71 -8.42
CA ASP A 481 -4.38 -27.05 -7.64
C ASP A 481 -3.34 -25.92 -7.42
N SER A 482 -3.51 -24.72 -7.99
CA SER A 482 -2.52 -23.62 -7.79
C SER A 482 -3.04 -22.38 -7.05
N ILE A 483 -4.35 -22.21 -6.85
CA ILE A 483 -4.94 -20.90 -6.53
C ILE A 483 -5.30 -20.73 -5.04
N ARG A 484 -5.44 -21.81 -4.25
CA ARG A 484 -5.95 -21.70 -2.86
C ARG A 484 -5.09 -20.86 -1.91
N SER A 485 -3.78 -20.71 -2.18
CA SER A 485 -2.89 -19.88 -1.36
C SER A 485 -2.78 -18.44 -1.85
N GLU A 486 -2.92 -18.16 -3.15
CA GLU A 486 -2.63 -16.84 -3.73
C GLU A 486 -3.78 -15.85 -3.60
N VAL A 487 -5.03 -16.34 -3.49
CA VAL A 487 -6.24 -15.49 -3.50
C VAL A 487 -6.30 -14.56 -2.29
N THR A 488 -5.79 -14.97 -1.13
CA THR A 488 -5.81 -14.15 0.09
C THR A 488 -4.60 -13.24 0.25
N ASP A 489 -3.57 -13.37 -0.58
CA ASP A 489 -2.29 -12.67 -0.37
C ASP A 489 -2.48 -11.16 -0.42
N PHE A 490 -3.04 -10.65 -1.52
CA PHE A 490 -3.33 -9.22 -1.66
C PHE A 490 -4.33 -8.72 -0.62
N LEU A 491 -5.32 -9.55 -0.27
CA LEU A 491 -6.30 -9.20 0.77
C LEU A 491 -5.61 -9.01 2.14
N CYS A 492 -4.66 -9.88 2.48
CA CYS A 492 -3.86 -9.77 3.70
C CYS A 492 -2.96 -8.52 3.68
N LEU A 493 -2.33 -8.21 2.54
CA LEU A 493 -1.49 -7.02 2.38
C LEU A 493 -2.31 -5.72 2.51
N GLU A 494 -3.45 -5.63 1.82
CA GLU A 494 -4.36 -4.48 1.87
C GLU A 494 -4.98 -4.30 3.27
N SER A 495 -5.39 -5.38 3.92
CA SER A 495 -5.92 -5.36 5.29
C SER A 495 -4.86 -4.88 6.29
N ALA A 496 -3.62 -5.37 6.18
CA ALA A 496 -2.50 -4.92 7.00
C ALA A 496 -2.19 -3.42 6.79
N ALA A 497 -2.11 -2.97 5.53
CA ALA A 497 -1.89 -1.57 5.18
C ALA A 497 -2.99 -0.67 5.76
N THR A 498 -4.27 -1.03 5.55
CA THR A 498 -5.43 -0.28 6.07
C THR A 498 -5.42 -0.18 7.60
N ARG A 499 -5.11 -1.28 8.29
CA ARG A 499 -5.01 -1.30 9.77
C ARG A 499 -3.86 -0.43 10.26
N PHE A 500 -2.69 -0.53 9.62
CA PHE A 500 -1.53 0.28 9.95
C PHE A 500 -1.81 1.78 9.75
N GLU A 501 -2.41 2.17 8.63
CA GLU A 501 -2.77 3.56 8.35
C GLU A 501 -3.79 4.11 9.33
N LYS A 502 -4.84 3.36 9.65
CA LYS A 502 -5.83 3.75 10.67
C LYS A 502 -5.18 3.95 12.04
N ALA A 503 -4.29 3.04 12.45
CA ALA A 503 -3.56 3.16 13.71
C ALA A 503 -2.62 4.39 13.70
N LEU A 504 -1.91 4.62 12.60
CA LEU A 504 -1.03 5.78 12.45
C LEU A 504 -1.81 7.10 12.44
N GLN A 505 -2.97 7.16 11.77
CA GLN A 505 -3.85 8.33 11.77
C GLN A 505 -4.42 8.62 13.16
N ALA A 506 -4.92 7.59 13.85
CA ALA A 506 -5.38 7.72 15.23
C ALA A 506 -4.27 8.22 16.16
N HIS A 507 -3.05 7.70 16.00
CA HIS A 507 -1.88 8.14 16.74
C HIS A 507 -1.52 9.61 16.44
N LYS A 508 -1.51 10.03 15.17
CA LYS A 508 -1.28 11.43 14.79
C LYS A 508 -2.33 12.36 15.37
N TYR A 509 -3.60 11.96 15.36
CA TYR A 509 -4.69 12.71 15.96
C TYR A 509 -4.51 12.85 17.47
N GLU A 510 -4.10 11.78 18.16
CA GLU A 510 -3.78 11.79 19.58
C GLU A 510 -2.60 12.71 19.92
N LEU A 511 -1.53 12.69 19.10
CA LEU A 511 -0.41 13.63 19.26
C LEU A 511 -0.85 15.09 19.06
N ALA A 512 -1.68 15.36 18.05
CA ALA A 512 -2.22 16.70 17.80
C ALA A 512 -3.11 17.17 18.95
N ARG A 513 -3.97 16.29 19.48
CA ARG A 513 -4.80 16.58 20.66
C ARG A 513 -3.95 16.87 21.90
N ALA A 514 -2.93 16.06 22.16
CA ALA A 514 -2.03 16.25 23.28
C ALA A 514 -1.21 17.56 23.15
N ALA A 515 -0.83 17.95 21.93
CA ALA A 515 -0.18 19.22 21.67
C ALA A 515 -1.13 20.40 21.94
N ALA A 516 -2.37 20.34 21.46
CA ALA A 516 -3.37 21.39 21.69
C ALA A 516 -3.73 21.57 23.17
N SER A 517 -3.77 20.48 23.96
CA SER A 517 -4.01 20.56 25.40
C SER A 517 -2.82 21.10 26.21
N ASN A 518 -1.63 21.20 25.61
CA ASN A 518 -0.41 21.67 26.29
C ASN A 518 -0.11 23.16 26.05
N ASP A 519 -0.90 23.85 25.22
CA ASP A 519 -0.75 25.29 24.98
C ASP A 519 -1.42 26.16 26.07
N GLU A 520 -2.07 25.56 27.07
CA GLU A 520 -2.52 26.25 28.28
C GLU A 520 -1.49 26.05 29.42
N GLU A 521 -0.71 27.11 29.64
CA GLU A 521 0.24 27.38 30.74
C GLU A 521 1.61 26.64 30.77
N PRO A 522 2.71 27.38 31.04
CA PRO A 522 4.02 26.79 31.28
C PRO A 522 4.01 25.93 32.55
N ARG A 523 4.15 24.61 32.39
CA ARG A 523 4.21 23.66 33.50
C ARG A 523 5.40 23.94 34.43
N HIS A 524 5.13 23.97 35.75
CA HIS A 524 6.15 24.18 36.77
C HIS A 524 7.11 22.97 36.88
N VAL A 525 8.41 23.21 37.12
CA VAL A 525 9.46 22.16 37.17
C VAL A 525 9.14 21.03 38.16
N SER A 526 8.41 21.33 39.24
CA SER A 526 7.96 20.31 40.21
C SER A 526 6.87 19.37 39.66
N GLN A 527 5.99 19.84 38.76
CA GLN A 527 5.00 18.99 38.09
C GLN A 527 5.66 18.03 37.09
N ILE A 528 6.68 18.51 36.36
CA ILE A 528 7.47 17.67 35.43
C ILE A 528 8.20 16.55 36.20
N ARG A 529 8.78 16.87 37.36
CA ARG A 529 9.46 15.88 38.20
C ARG A 529 8.50 14.82 38.75
N ARG A 530 7.30 15.21 39.18
CA ARG A 530 6.26 14.26 39.67
C ARG A 530 5.72 13.36 38.56
N ALA A 531 5.47 13.91 37.37
CA ALA A 531 4.99 13.13 36.22
C ALA A 531 6.02 12.08 35.75
N ASN A 532 7.31 12.38 35.83
CA ASN A 532 8.37 11.43 35.49
C ASN A 532 8.59 10.33 36.55
N THR A 533 8.23 10.58 37.82
CA THR A 533 8.32 9.56 38.90
C THR A 533 7.10 8.66 38.97
N SER A 534 5.92 9.11 38.53
CA SER A 534 4.70 8.28 38.49
C SER A 534 4.65 7.29 37.32
N MET A 535 5.51 7.44 36.31
CA MET A 535 5.52 6.60 35.09
C MET A 535 6.42 5.36 35.18
N SER A 536 7.17 5.18 36.29
CA SER A 536 8.06 4.03 36.49
C SER A 536 7.43 2.84 37.23
N GLY A 537 6.12 2.88 37.51
CA GLY A 537 5.42 1.85 38.29
C GLY A 537 4.18 1.29 37.61
N SER A 538 4.36 0.41 36.61
CA SER A 538 3.33 -0.53 36.11
C SER A 538 3.94 -1.31 34.94
N GLY A 539 3.92 -2.64 34.82
CA GLY A 539 3.45 -3.74 35.65
C GLY A 539 3.92 -4.98 34.90
N GLU A 540 4.51 -5.94 35.62
CA GLU A 540 4.85 -7.25 35.08
C GLU A 540 3.55 -8.06 34.92
N ASP A 541 2.88 -7.92 33.78
CA ASP A 541 1.81 -8.84 33.41
C ASP A 541 2.41 -10.14 32.85
N GLY A 542 2.07 -11.25 33.52
CA GLY A 542 2.52 -12.60 33.23
C GLY A 542 2.41 -12.98 31.75
N ARG A 543 3.56 -13.04 31.09
CA ARG A 543 3.71 -13.47 29.69
C ARG A 543 3.40 -14.96 29.55
N ARG A 544 2.15 -15.31 29.25
CA ARG A 544 1.93 -16.42 28.31
C ARG A 544 2.41 -15.92 26.95
N SER A 545 3.45 -16.54 26.40
CA SER A 545 3.96 -16.26 25.06
C SER A 545 2.89 -16.63 24.02
N ARG A 546 1.88 -15.75 23.83
CA ARG A 546 1.02 -15.81 22.65
C ARG A 546 1.95 -15.71 21.43
N SER A 547 1.86 -16.70 20.53
CA SER A 547 2.54 -16.63 19.24
C SER A 547 2.24 -15.28 18.60
N VAL A 548 3.30 -14.59 18.16
CA VAL A 548 3.13 -13.28 17.53
C VAL A 548 2.62 -13.53 16.12
N ILE A 549 1.30 -13.40 15.94
CA ILE A 549 0.64 -13.53 14.64
C ILE A 549 1.15 -12.42 13.70
N HIS A 550 1.61 -12.78 12.51
CA HIS A 550 2.14 -11.79 11.57
C HIS A 550 1.01 -10.87 11.04
N PRO A 551 1.24 -9.55 10.86
CA PRO A 551 0.19 -8.62 10.46
C PRO A 551 -0.44 -8.88 9.09
N THR A 552 0.33 -9.49 8.20
CA THR A 552 -0.07 -9.89 6.83
C THR A 552 -0.43 -11.38 6.75
N SER A 553 -0.79 -12.01 7.86
CA SER A 553 -1.17 -13.43 7.89
C SER A 553 -2.67 -13.62 7.71
N VAL A 554 -3.07 -14.82 7.30
CA VAL A 554 -4.50 -15.19 7.21
C VAL A 554 -5.16 -15.20 8.59
N ALA A 555 -4.44 -15.64 9.63
CA ALA A 555 -4.94 -15.58 11.00
C ALA A 555 -5.20 -14.15 11.48
N ARG A 556 -4.44 -13.17 10.97
CA ARG A 556 -4.68 -11.75 11.26
C ARG A 556 -5.83 -11.18 10.44
N LEU A 557 -5.98 -11.61 9.19
CA LEU A 557 -7.12 -11.25 8.34
C LEU A 557 -8.43 -11.62 9.04
N CYS A 558 -8.54 -12.86 9.52
CA CYS A 558 -9.68 -13.41 10.23
C CYS A 558 -9.31 -13.75 11.70
N PRO A 559 -9.32 -12.79 12.65
CA PRO A 559 -9.01 -13.08 14.05
C PRO A 559 -10.12 -13.90 14.71
N VAL A 560 -9.75 -14.86 15.56
CA VAL A 560 -10.70 -15.73 16.31
C VAL A 560 -11.71 -14.92 17.11
N ASP A 561 -11.28 -13.81 17.72
CA ASP A 561 -12.15 -12.99 18.59
C ASP A 561 -13.23 -12.22 17.81
N THR A 562 -13.05 -12.04 16.49
CA THR A 562 -13.95 -11.20 15.66
C THR A 562 -14.55 -11.93 14.47
N SER A 563 -14.13 -13.17 14.19
CA SER A 563 -14.51 -13.90 12.97
C SER A 563 -15.99 -14.22 12.88
N LYS A 564 -16.70 -14.30 14.01
CA LYS A 564 -18.15 -14.48 14.07
C LYS A 564 -18.94 -13.26 13.55
N SER A 565 -18.32 -12.09 13.65
CA SER A 565 -18.96 -10.80 13.35
C SER A 565 -18.61 -10.22 11.99
N LYS A 566 -17.55 -10.71 11.33
CA LYS A 566 -17.01 -10.11 10.10
C LYS A 566 -16.51 -11.15 9.12
N VAL A 567 -16.69 -10.84 7.84
CA VAL A 567 -16.16 -11.62 6.73
C VAL A 567 -15.56 -10.73 5.66
N ASP A 568 -14.62 -11.30 4.91
CA ASP A 568 -14.01 -10.64 3.77
C ASP A 568 -14.40 -11.38 2.48
N LEU A 569 -14.79 -10.64 1.45
CA LEU A 569 -15.20 -11.17 0.15
C LEU A 569 -14.15 -10.84 -0.91
N ILE A 570 -13.93 -11.78 -1.82
CA ILE A 570 -13.00 -11.68 -2.94
C ILE A 570 -13.76 -12.08 -4.20
N CYS A 571 -13.95 -11.14 -5.11
CA CYS A 571 -14.51 -11.43 -6.43
C CYS A 571 -13.38 -11.51 -7.44
N THR A 572 -13.23 -12.66 -8.08
CA THR A 572 -12.29 -12.84 -9.20
C THR A 572 -13.03 -12.70 -10.51
N TRP A 573 -12.41 -12.01 -11.47
CA TRP A 573 -12.95 -11.78 -12.80
C TRP A 573 -11.87 -11.93 -13.85
N ASN A 574 -12.30 -12.24 -15.07
CA ASN A 574 -11.46 -12.37 -16.26
C ASN A 574 -12.06 -11.50 -17.36
N ALA A 575 -11.22 -10.73 -18.05
CA ALA A 575 -11.60 -10.02 -19.27
C ALA A 575 -10.91 -10.73 -20.46
N PRO A 576 -11.68 -11.40 -21.34
CA PRO A 576 -11.12 -12.02 -22.54
C PRO A 576 -10.49 -10.97 -23.43
N ASN A 577 -9.34 -11.29 -24.02
CA ASN A 577 -8.69 -10.41 -24.96
C ASN A 577 -9.38 -10.53 -26.33
N GLU A 578 -10.33 -9.63 -26.63
CA GLU A 578 -11.08 -9.63 -27.89
C GLU A 578 -10.19 -9.42 -29.12
N LEU A 579 -9.03 -8.77 -28.96
CA LEU A 579 -8.10 -8.48 -30.06
C LEU A 579 -7.20 -9.67 -30.41
N ASN A 580 -6.94 -10.57 -29.46
CA ASN A 580 -6.03 -11.68 -29.66
C ASN A 580 -6.43 -12.86 -28.75
N PRO A 581 -7.24 -13.82 -29.24
CA PRO A 581 -7.72 -14.94 -28.42
C PRO A 581 -6.63 -15.93 -28.01
N GLU A 582 -5.41 -15.80 -28.57
CA GLU A 582 -4.22 -16.54 -28.12
C GLU A 582 -3.52 -15.90 -26.92
N ASP A 583 -3.80 -14.63 -26.60
CA ASP A 583 -3.22 -13.95 -25.44
C ASP A 583 -3.90 -14.35 -24.13
N VAL A 584 -3.11 -14.39 -23.06
CA VAL A 584 -3.59 -14.75 -21.73
C VAL A 584 -4.64 -13.74 -21.25
N ASP A 585 -5.84 -14.25 -20.94
CA ASP A 585 -6.93 -13.48 -20.33
C ASP A 585 -6.43 -12.53 -19.23
N VAL A 586 -6.99 -11.33 -19.19
CA VAL A 586 -6.68 -10.38 -18.12
C VAL A 586 -7.47 -10.82 -16.89
N THR A 587 -6.76 -11.26 -15.85
CA THR A 587 -7.39 -11.67 -14.60
C THR A 587 -7.29 -10.56 -13.57
N GLY A 588 -8.30 -10.43 -12.72
CA GLY A 588 -8.33 -9.45 -11.66
C GLY A 588 -9.14 -9.89 -10.45
N GLN A 589 -8.98 -9.14 -9.37
CA GLN A 589 -9.58 -9.40 -8.07
C GLN A 589 -10.06 -8.09 -7.44
N ASN A 590 -11.30 -8.08 -6.95
CA ASN A 590 -11.87 -6.99 -6.17
C ASN A 590 -12.23 -7.50 -4.78
N HIS A 591 -11.94 -6.69 -3.76
CA HIS A 591 -12.11 -7.08 -2.36
C HIS A 591 -13.17 -6.23 -1.69
N VAL A 592 -14.04 -6.85 -0.90
CA VAL A 592 -14.88 -6.18 0.09
C VAL A 592 -14.44 -6.65 1.47
N THR A 593 -13.79 -5.77 2.22
CA THR A 593 -13.21 -6.11 3.52
C THR A 593 -14.13 -5.76 4.68
N GLY A 594 -14.14 -6.60 5.72
CA GLY A 594 -14.79 -6.34 7.00
C GLY A 594 -16.32 -6.22 6.92
N LEU A 595 -16.97 -6.95 6.01
CA LEU A 595 -18.43 -7.01 5.91
C LEU A 595 -18.99 -7.54 7.23
N SER A 596 -19.76 -6.70 7.92
CA SER A 596 -20.26 -7.01 9.27
C SER A 596 -21.51 -7.89 9.18
N ILE A 597 -21.46 -9.06 9.80
CA ILE A 597 -22.57 -10.03 9.84
C ILE A 597 -23.53 -9.68 10.95
N ARG A 598 -23.03 -9.79 12.17
CA ARG A 598 -23.70 -9.36 13.39
C ARG A 598 -22.64 -8.64 14.21
N PRO A 599 -22.69 -7.31 14.32
CA PRO A 599 -21.73 -6.57 15.14
C PRO A 599 -21.79 -7.09 16.57
N LEU A 600 -20.59 -7.26 17.17
CA LEU A 600 -20.45 -7.61 18.58
C LEU A 600 -21.07 -6.53 19.48
N ASP A 601 -20.89 -5.25 19.10
CA ASP A 601 -21.41 -4.11 19.84
C ASP A 601 -22.54 -3.42 19.07
N GLY A 602 -23.70 -3.26 19.71
CA GLY A 602 -24.85 -2.50 19.20
C GLY A 602 -24.53 -1.02 18.90
N LYS A 603 -23.44 -0.49 19.47
CA LYS A 603 -22.94 0.88 19.30
C LYS A 603 -22.64 1.26 17.85
N THR A 604 -22.26 0.29 17.03
CA THR A 604 -21.80 0.53 15.65
C THR A 604 -22.94 0.66 14.64
N ARG A 605 -24.14 0.18 14.96
CA ARG A 605 -25.24 0.12 14.01
C ARG A 605 -26.16 1.33 14.15
N LYS A 606 -26.26 2.13 13.09
CA LYS A 606 -27.29 3.16 12.94
C LYS A 606 -28.60 2.49 12.49
N GLY A 607 -29.42 2.00 13.42
CA GLY A 607 -30.71 1.37 13.09
C GLY A 607 -31.37 0.65 14.25
N CYS A 608 -32.52 0.02 14.00
CA CYS A 608 -33.12 -0.92 14.94
C CYS A 608 -32.31 -2.24 14.89
N PRO A 609 -31.84 -2.78 16.02
CA PRO A 609 -31.21 -4.10 16.07
C PRO A 609 -32.24 -5.25 16.00
N ILE A 610 -33.53 -4.93 16.02
CA ILE A 610 -34.63 -5.89 16.00
C ILE A 610 -35.38 -5.80 14.67
N THR A 611 -35.76 -6.94 14.12
CA THR A 611 -36.70 -7.04 13.02
C THR A 611 -38.05 -7.57 13.52
N ILE A 612 -39.13 -7.12 12.89
CA ILE A 612 -40.49 -7.55 13.19
C ILE A 612 -41.15 -8.08 11.92
N THR A 613 -41.80 -9.22 12.02
CA THR A 613 -42.62 -9.80 10.96
C THR A 613 -43.98 -10.18 11.53
N CYS A 614 -44.98 -10.31 10.68
CA CYS A 614 -46.32 -10.62 11.11
C CYS A 614 -46.98 -11.64 10.17
N GLN A 615 -47.68 -12.62 10.75
CA GLN A 615 -48.48 -13.60 10.05
C GLN A 615 -49.96 -13.40 10.41
N HIS A 616 -50.79 -13.13 9.39
CA HIS A 616 -52.24 -13.02 9.50
C HIS A 616 -52.91 -13.43 8.20
N ALA A 617 -54.23 -13.66 8.25
CA ALA A 617 -55.03 -13.82 7.04
C ALA A 617 -55.14 -12.49 6.30
N ALA A 618 -54.92 -12.51 4.97
CA ALA A 618 -55.11 -11.33 4.13
C ALA A 618 -56.61 -10.99 3.94
N THR A 619 -57.45 -12.03 3.89
CA THR A 619 -58.91 -11.92 3.79
C THR A 619 -59.58 -12.79 4.83
N LYS A 620 -60.70 -12.32 5.40
CA LYS A 620 -61.54 -13.09 6.32
C LYS A 620 -63.01 -12.84 6.03
N THR A 621 -63.75 -13.88 5.66
CA THR A 621 -65.21 -13.82 5.60
C THR A 621 -65.79 -14.06 7.00
N HIS A 622 -66.70 -13.20 7.44
CA HIS A 622 -67.33 -13.30 8.76
C HIS A 622 -68.79 -12.86 8.72
N ASN A 623 -69.66 -13.55 9.47
CA ASN A 623 -71.07 -13.16 9.60
C ASN A 623 -71.25 -12.34 10.87
N PHE A 624 -71.27 -11.01 10.72
CA PHE A 624 -71.37 -10.07 11.84
C PHE A 624 -72.74 -10.11 12.52
N ALA A 625 -73.80 -10.51 11.81
CA ALA A 625 -75.16 -10.56 12.35
C ALA A 625 -75.36 -11.73 13.31
N MET A 626 -74.75 -12.89 13.03
CA MET A 626 -74.91 -14.11 13.84
C MET A 626 -73.79 -14.31 14.87
N SER A 627 -72.55 -13.95 14.51
CA SER A 627 -71.36 -14.35 15.28
C SER A 627 -70.67 -13.19 16.00
N GLY A 628 -71.24 -11.99 15.96
CA GLY A 628 -70.65 -10.79 16.56
C GLY A 628 -69.38 -10.32 15.83
N PRO A 629 -68.44 -9.65 16.53
CA PRO A 629 -67.18 -9.18 15.93
C PRO A 629 -66.33 -10.29 15.31
N ALA A 630 -65.59 -9.97 14.25
CA ALA A 630 -64.66 -10.88 13.61
C ALA A 630 -63.34 -10.96 14.40
N HIS A 631 -62.93 -12.17 14.77
CA HIS A 631 -61.66 -12.42 15.47
C HIS A 631 -60.56 -12.81 14.49
N VAL A 632 -59.62 -11.93 14.14
CA VAL A 632 -58.51 -12.24 13.23
C VAL A 632 -57.27 -12.61 14.06
N PRO A 633 -56.81 -13.88 14.04
CA PRO A 633 -55.54 -14.25 14.66
C PRO A 633 -54.37 -13.53 13.99
N LEU A 634 -53.45 -13.03 14.80
CA LEU A 634 -52.28 -12.27 14.41
C LEU A 634 -51.08 -12.81 15.17
N GLU A 635 -50.06 -13.30 14.47
CA GLU A 635 -48.81 -13.70 15.10
C GLU A 635 -47.71 -12.72 14.74
N ILE A 636 -47.17 -12.04 15.75
CA ILE A 636 -46.09 -11.09 15.57
C ILE A 636 -44.79 -11.74 16.01
N THR A 637 -43.85 -11.90 15.09
CA THR A 637 -42.52 -12.43 15.41
C THR A 637 -41.52 -11.29 15.47
N VAL A 638 -40.92 -11.11 16.65
CA VAL A 638 -39.84 -10.17 16.93
C VAL A 638 -38.52 -10.95 16.92
N ARG A 639 -37.47 -10.45 16.27
CA ARG A 639 -36.22 -11.20 16.06
C ARG A 639 -34.97 -10.33 16.26
N ASN A 640 -34.00 -10.81 17.03
CA ASN A 640 -32.67 -10.21 17.14
C ASN A 640 -31.71 -10.85 16.13
N ARG A 641 -31.84 -10.52 14.84
CA ARG A 641 -30.96 -11.09 13.80
C ARG A 641 -29.82 -10.17 13.35
N LEU A 642 -29.72 -8.99 13.95
CA LEU A 642 -28.91 -7.88 13.43
C LEU A 642 -27.67 -7.57 14.26
N VAL A 643 -27.59 -8.08 15.49
CA VAL A 643 -26.46 -7.96 16.42
C VAL A 643 -26.26 -9.28 17.17
N GLU A 644 -25.04 -9.52 17.69
CA GLU A 644 -24.81 -10.69 18.56
C GLU A 644 -25.14 -10.39 20.03
N ALA A 645 -25.07 -9.12 20.43
CA ALA A 645 -25.42 -8.69 21.78
C ALA A 645 -26.91 -8.92 22.08
N SER A 646 -27.19 -9.16 23.35
CA SER A 646 -28.54 -9.13 23.90
C SER A 646 -29.16 -7.74 23.72
N VAL A 647 -30.44 -7.70 23.36
CA VAL A 647 -31.19 -6.46 23.16
C VAL A 647 -32.40 -6.46 24.07
N GLU A 648 -32.41 -5.51 25.00
CA GLU A 648 -33.60 -5.19 25.79
C GLU A 648 -34.55 -4.29 24.99
N PHE A 649 -35.81 -4.69 24.90
CA PHE A 649 -36.85 -3.91 24.24
C PHE A 649 -38.18 -3.95 24.99
N GLU A 650 -38.94 -2.88 24.83
CA GLU A 650 -40.31 -2.73 25.31
C GLU A 650 -41.24 -2.85 24.10
N PHE A 651 -42.10 -3.86 24.14
CA PHE A 651 -43.18 -4.09 23.19
C PHE A 651 -44.42 -3.39 23.68
N SER A 652 -45.11 -2.66 22.80
CA SER A 652 -46.42 -2.07 23.10
C SER A 652 -47.32 -2.07 21.87
N VAL A 653 -48.62 -2.25 22.09
CA VAL A 653 -49.65 -2.18 21.05
C VAL A 653 -50.47 -0.90 21.25
N GLU A 654 -50.47 -0.03 20.26
CA GLU A 654 -51.31 1.17 20.26
C GLU A 654 -52.77 0.79 20.01
N ARG A 655 -53.70 1.32 20.82
CA ARG A 655 -55.13 0.99 20.68
C ARG A 655 -55.74 1.70 19.46
N PRO A 656 -56.14 0.97 18.40
CA PRO A 656 -56.85 1.57 17.28
C PRO A 656 -58.25 2.02 17.70
N LYS A 657 -58.82 3.00 16.98
CA LYS A 657 -60.22 3.44 17.22
C LYS A 657 -61.26 2.52 16.58
N THR A 658 -60.84 1.70 15.61
CA THR A 658 -61.74 0.96 14.71
C THR A 658 -61.85 -0.53 15.04
N PHE A 659 -60.97 -1.07 15.89
CA PHE A 659 -60.95 -2.46 16.32
C PHE A 659 -60.13 -2.58 17.62
N GLU A 660 -60.23 -3.72 18.31
CA GLU A 660 -59.51 -3.98 19.57
C GLU A 660 -58.51 -5.14 19.41
N PHE A 661 -57.48 -5.19 20.25
CA PHE A 661 -56.55 -6.33 20.32
C PHE A 661 -56.77 -7.10 21.62
N ILE A 662 -56.83 -8.42 21.53
CA ILE A 662 -56.78 -9.34 22.67
C ILE A 662 -55.40 -10.00 22.68
N GLY A 663 -54.68 -9.88 23.79
CA GLY A 663 -53.37 -10.51 24.00
C GLY A 663 -52.42 -9.64 24.82
N ALA A 664 -51.11 -9.84 24.67
CA ALA A 664 -50.09 -9.06 25.36
C ALA A 664 -50.03 -7.61 24.80
N GLU A 665 -50.59 -6.64 25.52
CA GLU A 665 -50.61 -5.23 25.10
C GLU A 665 -49.27 -4.51 25.33
N CYS A 666 -48.54 -4.87 26.39
CA CYS A 666 -47.26 -4.25 26.72
C CYS A 666 -46.39 -5.20 27.57
N PHE A 667 -45.09 -5.29 27.28
CA PHE A 667 -44.12 -5.98 28.12
C PHE A 667 -42.69 -5.53 27.80
N THR A 668 -41.75 -5.83 28.70
CA THR A 668 -40.30 -5.69 28.43
C THR A 668 -39.70 -7.08 28.29
N TRP A 669 -38.80 -7.24 27.33
CA TRP A 669 -38.11 -8.50 27.07
C TRP A 669 -36.65 -8.24 26.72
N GLU A 670 -35.80 -9.15 27.14
CA GLU A 670 -34.39 -9.18 26.77
C GLU A 670 -34.18 -10.35 25.80
N MET A 671 -33.68 -10.06 24.59
CA MET A 671 -33.57 -11.04 23.51
C MET A 671 -32.11 -11.23 23.10
N GLU A 672 -31.60 -12.45 23.27
CA GLU A 672 -30.24 -12.82 22.88
C GLU A 672 -30.02 -12.75 21.36
N GLY A 673 -28.76 -12.64 20.93
CA GLY A 673 -28.41 -12.63 19.50
C GLY A 673 -28.83 -13.91 18.79
N GLY A 674 -29.73 -13.79 17.81
CA GLY A 674 -30.30 -14.91 17.04
C GLY A 674 -31.62 -15.46 17.60
N GLU A 675 -32.08 -14.97 18.76
CA GLU A 675 -33.35 -15.36 19.35
C GLU A 675 -34.54 -14.77 18.58
N GLU A 676 -35.70 -15.43 18.70
CA GLU A 676 -36.98 -14.94 18.21
C GLU A 676 -38.08 -15.14 19.25
N LEU A 677 -38.98 -14.16 19.31
CA LEU A 677 -40.16 -14.17 20.18
C LEU A 677 -41.40 -14.03 19.30
N THR A 678 -42.31 -15.00 19.38
CA THR A 678 -43.62 -14.93 18.72
C THR A 678 -44.69 -14.55 19.74
N ILE A 679 -45.41 -13.48 19.42
CA ILE A 679 -46.43 -12.87 20.27
C ILE A 679 -47.78 -13.09 19.59
N PRO A 680 -48.62 -13.99 20.13
CA PRO A 680 -49.96 -14.21 19.60
C PRO A 680 -50.89 -13.09 20.07
N LEU A 681 -51.59 -12.46 19.11
CA LEU A 681 -52.63 -11.47 19.33
C LEU A 681 -53.88 -11.88 18.54
N THR A 682 -55.04 -11.34 18.92
CA THR A 682 -56.27 -11.45 18.13
C THR A 682 -56.87 -10.07 17.93
N ALA A 683 -57.01 -9.64 16.68
CA ALA A 683 -57.72 -8.41 16.35
C ALA A 683 -59.24 -8.67 16.32
N VAL A 684 -59.99 -7.92 17.10
CA VAL A 684 -61.45 -7.98 17.22
C VAL A 684 -62.05 -6.84 16.42
N ILE A 685 -62.53 -7.17 15.23
CA ILE A 685 -63.01 -6.21 14.24
C ILE A 685 -64.55 -6.19 14.28
N PRO A 686 -65.19 -5.03 14.58
CA PRO A 686 -66.64 -4.97 14.79
C PRO A 686 -67.45 -4.87 13.49
N THR A 687 -66.83 -4.45 12.38
CA THR A 687 -67.53 -4.19 11.11
C THR A 687 -66.77 -4.72 9.90
N PRO A 688 -67.43 -5.01 8.76
CA PRO A 688 -66.73 -5.29 7.50
C PRO A 688 -65.85 -4.12 7.04
N GLY A 689 -64.74 -4.39 6.36
CA GLY A 689 -63.85 -3.34 5.85
C GLY A 689 -62.39 -3.78 5.69
N MET A 690 -61.53 -2.83 5.34
CA MET A 690 -60.08 -3.00 5.25
C MET A 690 -59.41 -2.37 6.48
N TYR A 691 -58.63 -3.17 7.21
CA TYR A 691 -57.99 -2.76 8.46
C TYR A 691 -56.48 -2.92 8.37
N ASN A 692 -55.74 -1.92 8.87
CA ASN A 692 -54.30 -2.04 9.07
C ASN A 692 -54.04 -2.51 10.50
N LEU A 693 -53.53 -3.72 10.65
CA LEU A 693 -53.20 -4.33 11.93
C LEU A 693 -51.85 -3.85 12.48
N GLN A 694 -51.07 -3.06 11.73
CA GLN A 694 -49.78 -2.57 12.21
C GLN A 694 -49.95 -1.40 13.19
N HIS A 695 -50.11 -1.76 14.47
CA HIS A 695 -50.18 -0.84 15.60
C HIS A 695 -49.13 -1.16 16.67
N VAL A 696 -48.07 -1.88 16.31
CA VAL A 696 -47.01 -2.24 17.25
C VAL A 696 -45.90 -1.19 17.28
N ARG A 697 -45.49 -0.85 18.49
CA ARG A 697 -44.36 0.02 18.79
C ARG A 697 -43.32 -0.75 19.60
N LEU A 698 -42.08 -0.71 19.11
CA LEU A 698 -40.92 -1.23 19.85
C LEU A 698 -40.05 -0.07 20.34
N VAL A 699 -39.72 -0.08 21.62
CA VAL A 699 -38.75 0.84 22.21
C VAL A 699 -37.54 0.04 22.67
N VAL A 700 -36.39 0.24 22.03
CA VAL A 700 -35.16 -0.49 22.34
C VAL A 700 -34.32 0.31 23.32
N THR A 701 -33.85 -0.33 24.40
CA THR A 701 -32.89 0.26 25.33
C THR A 701 -31.48 0.08 24.77
N ARG A 702 -30.74 1.18 24.59
CA ARG A 702 -29.33 1.14 24.17
C ARG A 702 -28.40 0.99 25.37
N ASP A 703 -27.16 0.57 25.13
CA ASP A 703 -26.12 0.38 26.17
C ASP A 703 -25.85 1.61 27.06
N ASN A 704 -26.19 2.82 26.59
CA ASN A 704 -26.10 4.06 27.35
C ASN A 704 -27.35 4.37 28.19
N GLY A 705 -28.29 3.43 28.29
CA GLY A 705 -29.60 3.57 28.92
C GLY A 705 -30.61 4.37 28.10
N GLN A 706 -30.26 4.82 26.88
CA GLN A 706 -31.17 5.60 26.05
C GLN A 706 -32.23 4.70 25.40
N LYS A 707 -33.50 4.98 25.68
CA LYS A 707 -34.65 4.35 25.02
C LYS A 707 -34.92 5.01 23.67
N VAL A 708 -34.92 4.22 22.59
CA VAL A 708 -35.20 4.69 21.23
C VAL A 708 -36.40 3.96 20.67
N SER A 709 -37.43 4.72 20.31
CA SER A 709 -38.64 4.20 19.68
C SER A 709 -38.42 3.97 18.18
N TYR A 710 -38.76 2.78 17.69
CA TYR A 710 -38.69 2.44 16.28
C TYR A 710 -40.10 2.24 15.73
N LEU A 711 -40.38 2.93 14.62
CA LEU A 711 -41.58 2.73 13.82
C LEU A 711 -41.19 1.91 12.60
N PHE A 712 -41.93 0.84 12.34
CA PHE A 712 -41.68 -0.04 11.21
C PHE A 712 -42.57 0.39 10.04
N PRO A 713 -42.00 0.70 8.86
CA PRO A 713 -42.78 1.10 7.68
C PRO A 713 -43.42 -0.11 7.00
N LEU A 714 -44.09 -0.96 7.78
CA LEU A 714 -44.80 -2.14 7.31
C LEU A 714 -46.31 -1.87 7.37
N GLN A 715 -47.07 -2.49 6.46
CA GLN A 715 -48.54 -2.47 6.51
C GLN A 715 -49.01 -3.91 6.62
N TRP A 716 -49.86 -4.18 7.61
CA TRP A 716 -50.42 -5.51 7.86
C TRP A 716 -51.92 -5.44 7.57
N LEU A 717 -52.29 -5.52 6.29
CA LEU A 717 -53.67 -5.25 5.84
C LEU A 717 -54.51 -6.52 5.86
N VAL A 718 -55.68 -6.46 6.51
CA VAL A 718 -56.70 -7.51 6.43
C VAL A 718 -58.00 -6.93 5.85
N GLN A 719 -58.57 -7.64 4.89
CA GLN A 719 -59.92 -7.38 4.40
C GLN A 719 -60.90 -8.32 5.11
N VAL A 720 -61.89 -7.76 5.80
CA VAL A 720 -62.95 -8.52 6.45
C VAL A 720 -64.26 -8.29 5.70
N ASP A 721 -64.75 -9.35 5.05
CA ASP A 721 -65.96 -9.30 4.24
C ASP A 721 -67.16 -9.81 5.03
N ASN A 722 -68.32 -9.19 4.82
CA ASN A 722 -69.58 -9.68 5.36
C ASN A 722 -69.99 -10.94 4.59
N GLY A 723 -69.94 -12.08 5.26
CA GLY A 723 -70.46 -13.34 4.72
C GLY A 723 -71.97 -13.40 4.79
N GLU A 724 -72.67 -12.52 4.07
CA GLU A 724 -74.08 -12.74 3.77
C GLU A 724 -74.15 -13.83 2.71
N GLY A 725 -74.93 -14.88 2.99
CA GLY A 725 -74.96 -16.11 2.20
C GLY A 725 -75.10 -15.83 0.70
N ARG A 726 -74.14 -16.36 -0.07
CA ARG A 726 -74.44 -16.79 -1.43
C ARG A 726 -75.31 -18.04 -1.40
#